data_AF-A0A3D0K2F6-F1
#
_entry.id   AF-A0A3D0K2F6-F1
#
_cell.length_a   1.000
_cell.length_b   1.000
_cell.length_c   1.000
_cell.angle_alpha   90.00
_cell.angle_beta   90.00
_cell.angle_gamma   90.00
#
_symmetry.space_group_name_H-M   'P 1'
#
loop_
_entity.id
_entity.type
_entity.pdbx_description
1 polymer ?
#
loop_
_entity_poly.entity_id
_entity_poly.type
_entity_poly.pdbx_seq_one_letter_code
_entity_poly.pdbx_strand_id
1 'polypeptide(L)'
;MHHVRHLILALAMVILALAGVASRCPAQGTGGVFPEPMDWQAFQVLVEPLALSSEQLQAVQPVHEQYLREMMALRDGPIANFMEEERTLELPNRNLDAERAEDRIDDFRTAHRRMAAIERRFFEAIAPGLGPSQQERLQIARDGRQRQRHLEANWPWIQYAPSLNRIKIELRTMVPWDQLDPESTRAIESELLGWEQQRTRLAEQLFEQRLAGWLRERELEAELGPIRVGDPGDGPASAMEPYEAEWSRRHRMAYEQALSTTVRLRDHTKRGVQAIASLLPERMAGNLKWSYWKRAYGRRGSMDFRGFLVKAIDTPPSEDVDVVQLEALLAEHDAAMRPLMEDIVRLVEADDDVRGAAFFFTTEDDAAAPMGRARLAMRNRNIETARTFQNILGAETPEGIRRWLSMLDGQANEAFDDPPIESEVSIAFAVEGDGAFPTDEDTVVTGSAFGRMQDTMDMFGSAPDPLSNDELELLVADLQIEPEGREVVDVLFETYRGRAANIGRAFRTSQQQTMIRMAAEAGGGREMGADPELIIDFDRKMKMLLDQARSDMHELDDQLFDDLVLAVERAEDQVILEWYRMSRERERMDGSSMMSNVVDRMGGGMNQGWTINVFRLVASIELTPAERRRVLDALADWHGPVTELVRRNAAIDDRIAGFMNRMITLQSDGFDEQELEEIRTVVDDMTAVQTEQEELRQELLERNRAGIEAMVGVLPNENGVRLRSRFRMASFPAVYRDPHSMTDLLLAASRLDGLDDGVRAELYELRKEYDARYHTYCGRLVEVFERMPPLRTAGFAMDEIKQREQDRSEADRIRFERDDYSDKIRDRLRNLLTPEQVTIIGGLKPVSSNNLEWPQF
;
A
#
# COMPACT_ATOMS: atom_id res chain seq x y z
N MET A 1 -28.34 21.28 -8.74
CA MET A 1 -27.09 21.48 -9.50
C MET A 1 -25.84 21.46 -8.62
N HIS A 2 -25.75 22.26 -7.55
CA HIS A 2 -24.58 22.25 -6.65
C HIS A 2 -24.30 20.88 -5.97
N HIS A 3 -25.32 20.22 -5.42
CA HIS A 3 -25.13 18.94 -4.69
C HIS A 3 -24.64 17.76 -5.56
N VAL A 4 -24.99 17.73 -6.85
CA VAL A 4 -24.57 16.65 -7.78
C VAL A 4 -23.14 16.87 -8.28
N ARG A 5 -22.74 18.13 -8.49
CA ARG A 5 -21.35 18.51 -8.77
C ARG A 5 -20.42 18.15 -7.62
N HIS A 6 -20.86 18.32 -6.37
CA HIS A 6 -20.09 17.93 -5.18
C HIS A 6 -19.97 16.40 -5.03
N LEU A 7 -20.98 15.62 -5.43
CA LEU A 7 -20.93 14.15 -5.42
C LEU A 7 -19.94 13.60 -6.46
N ILE A 8 -19.91 14.16 -7.67
CA ILE A 8 -19.00 13.76 -8.76
C ILE A 8 -17.56 14.21 -8.45
N LEU A 9 -17.37 15.40 -7.87
CA LEU A 9 -16.07 15.86 -7.37
C LEU A 9 -15.56 15.04 -6.19
N ALA A 10 -16.45 14.57 -5.31
CA ALA A 10 -16.09 13.67 -4.22
C ALA A 10 -15.65 12.30 -4.76
N LEU A 11 -16.36 11.75 -5.75
CA LEU A 11 -15.99 10.48 -6.41
C LEU A 11 -14.65 10.60 -7.17
N ALA A 12 -14.44 11.71 -7.88
CA ALA A 12 -13.17 12.00 -8.56
C ALA A 12 -12.02 12.27 -7.58
N MET A 13 -12.28 12.89 -6.42
CA MET A 13 -11.28 13.05 -5.35
C MET A 13 -10.96 11.73 -4.65
N VAL A 14 -11.92 10.81 -4.51
CA VAL A 14 -11.66 9.45 -4.04
C VAL A 14 -10.75 8.73 -5.04
N ILE A 15 -11.01 8.82 -6.35
CA ILE A 15 -10.17 8.22 -7.40
C ILE A 15 -8.77 8.87 -7.48
N LEU A 16 -8.66 10.18 -7.28
CA LEU A 16 -7.37 10.90 -7.21
C LEU A 16 -6.59 10.65 -5.91
N ALA A 17 -7.26 10.32 -4.80
CA ALA A 17 -6.62 9.93 -3.54
C ALA A 17 -5.97 8.53 -3.62
N LEU A 18 -6.40 7.69 -4.56
CA LEU A 18 -5.79 6.37 -4.83
C LEU A 18 -4.42 6.48 -5.53
N ALA A 19 -4.10 7.64 -6.14
CA ALA A 19 -2.85 7.87 -6.85
C ALA A 19 -1.77 8.52 -5.95
N GLY A 20 -1.32 7.78 -4.94
CA GLY A 20 0.07 7.77 -4.49
C GLY A 20 0.56 8.89 -3.56
N VAL A 21 0.60 8.60 -2.26
CA VAL A 21 1.79 8.85 -1.41
C VAL A 21 1.88 7.73 -0.36
N ALA A 22 2.63 6.66 -0.65
CA ALA A 22 2.98 5.68 0.38
C ALA A 22 3.82 6.38 1.46
N SER A 23 3.19 6.59 2.62
CA SER A 23 3.76 7.21 3.81
C SER A 23 3.84 6.15 4.90
N ARG A 24 4.71 6.35 5.90
CA ARG A 24 4.59 5.65 7.18
C ARG A 24 3.16 5.84 7.71
N CYS A 25 2.62 4.83 8.42
CA CYS A 25 1.27 4.90 8.96
C CYS A 25 1.09 6.20 9.76
N PRO A 26 0.12 7.07 9.39
CA PRO A 26 0.00 8.38 10.01
C PRO A 26 -0.47 8.24 11.46
N ALA A 27 0.37 8.65 12.41
CA ALA A 27 0.06 8.59 13.83
C ALA A 27 -0.73 9.81 14.31
N GLN A 28 -0.74 10.92 13.57
CA GLN A 28 -1.56 12.10 13.87
C GLN A 28 -2.95 12.01 13.25
N GLY A 29 -3.11 11.28 12.16
CA GLY A 29 -4.37 11.25 11.39
C GLY A 29 -4.75 12.62 10.81
N THR A 30 -3.78 13.54 10.66
CA THR A 30 -4.01 14.92 10.20
C THR A 30 -3.75 15.11 8.70
N GLY A 31 -3.52 14.04 7.93
CA GLY A 31 -3.17 14.14 6.51
C GLY A 31 -1.90 14.97 6.23
N GLY A 32 -0.97 15.02 7.20
CA GLY A 32 0.25 15.84 7.12
C GLY A 32 0.11 17.31 7.52
N VAL A 33 -1.07 17.79 7.97
CA VAL A 33 -1.22 19.18 8.46
C VAL A 33 -0.22 19.49 9.58
N PHE A 34 -0.13 18.59 10.57
CA PHE A 34 0.93 18.59 11.57
C PHE A 34 1.94 17.46 11.28
N PRO A 35 3.21 17.63 11.67
CA PRO A 35 4.23 16.60 11.49
C PRO A 35 3.96 15.38 12.36
N GLU A 36 4.34 14.20 11.88
CA GLU A 36 4.14 12.94 12.62
C GLU A 36 5.05 12.88 13.86
N PRO A 37 4.66 12.18 14.95
CA PRO A 37 5.56 11.84 16.04
C PRO A 37 6.68 10.93 15.54
N MET A 38 7.81 10.96 16.23
CA MET A 38 8.91 10.03 15.94
C MET A 38 8.54 8.63 16.44
N ASP A 39 8.22 7.71 15.53
CA ASP A 39 8.28 6.27 15.83
C ASP A 39 9.71 5.84 16.20
N TRP A 40 9.84 4.62 16.71
CA TRP A 40 11.11 4.07 17.16
C TRP A 40 12.15 4.00 16.04
N GLN A 41 11.75 3.65 14.82
CA GLN A 41 12.65 3.60 13.66
C GLN A 41 13.12 5.01 13.24
N ALA A 42 12.23 6.00 13.27
CA ALA A 42 12.52 7.42 13.03
C ALA A 42 13.53 7.93 14.05
N PHE A 43 13.29 7.60 15.32
CA PHE A 43 14.17 7.95 16.42
C PHE A 43 15.57 7.37 16.22
N GLN A 44 15.68 6.08 15.86
CA GLN A 44 16.98 5.45 15.64
C GLN A 44 17.76 6.05 14.48
N VAL A 45 17.10 6.32 13.35
CA VAL A 45 17.74 7.01 12.22
C VAL A 45 18.21 8.40 12.64
N LEU A 46 17.41 9.11 13.44
CA LEU A 46 17.74 10.45 13.89
C LEU A 46 18.94 10.49 14.86
N VAL A 47 19.06 9.49 15.73
CA VAL A 47 20.12 9.41 16.75
C VAL A 47 21.30 8.53 16.36
N GLU A 48 21.31 7.97 15.15
CA GLU A 48 22.44 7.25 14.57
C GLU A 48 23.80 7.97 14.79
N PRO A 49 23.92 9.31 14.66
CA PRO A 49 25.19 10.02 14.89
C PRO A 49 25.74 9.91 16.31
N LEU A 50 24.89 9.56 17.29
CA LEU A 50 25.26 9.35 18.68
C LEU A 50 25.90 7.99 18.93
N ALA A 51 25.75 7.03 18.00
CA ALA A 51 26.22 5.66 18.15
C ALA A 51 25.86 5.08 19.54
N LEU A 52 24.56 5.11 19.89
CA LEU A 52 24.08 4.64 21.18
C LEU A 52 24.38 3.15 21.35
N SER A 53 24.85 2.75 22.53
CA SER A 53 24.98 1.34 22.88
C SER A 53 23.61 0.67 23.03
N SER A 54 23.56 -0.66 22.98
CA SER A 54 22.33 -1.42 23.25
C SER A 54 21.74 -1.10 24.62
N GLU A 55 22.57 -0.92 25.65
CA GLU A 55 22.16 -0.52 27.00
C GLU A 55 21.54 0.90 27.01
N GLN A 56 22.15 1.84 26.29
CA GLN A 56 21.61 3.19 26.15
C GLN A 56 20.27 3.19 25.41
N LEU A 57 20.14 2.42 24.32
CA LEU A 57 18.87 2.28 23.59
C LEU A 57 17.76 1.69 24.47
N GLN A 58 18.07 0.66 25.27
CA GLN A 58 17.13 0.09 26.24
C GLN A 58 16.71 1.13 27.29
N ALA A 59 17.64 1.94 27.79
CA ALA A 59 17.34 3.00 28.76
C ALA A 59 16.48 4.13 28.16
N VAL A 60 16.59 4.40 26.85
CA VAL A 60 15.78 5.43 26.16
C VAL A 60 14.36 4.96 25.89
N GLN A 61 14.11 3.67 25.71
CA GLN A 61 12.78 3.14 25.38
C GLN A 61 11.64 3.66 26.29
N PRO A 62 11.71 3.60 27.64
CA PRO A 62 10.64 4.13 28.49
C PRO A 62 10.45 5.66 28.35
N VAL A 63 11.52 6.39 28.03
CA VAL A 63 11.46 7.84 27.77
C VAL A 63 10.78 8.12 26.43
N HIS A 64 11.04 7.30 25.42
CA HIS A 64 10.37 7.38 24.11
C HIS A 64 8.88 7.02 24.21
N GLU A 65 8.51 6.02 25.02
CA GLU A 65 7.10 5.72 25.29
C GLU A 65 6.38 6.90 25.97
N GLN A 66 7.04 7.60 26.89
CA GLN A 66 6.49 8.82 27.49
C GLN A 66 6.34 9.95 26.46
N TYR A 67 7.33 10.13 25.57
CA TYR A 67 7.25 11.06 24.45
C TYR A 67 6.03 10.79 23.57
N LEU A 68 5.82 9.53 23.17
CA LEU A 68 4.65 9.16 22.35
C LEU A 68 3.34 9.43 23.08
N ARG A 69 3.23 9.10 24.38
CA ARG A 69 2.03 9.43 25.17
C ARG A 69 1.72 10.93 25.18
N GLU A 70 2.74 11.78 25.33
CA GLU A 70 2.54 13.23 25.31
C GLU A 70 2.15 13.75 23.92
N MET A 71 2.75 13.20 22.85
CA MET A 71 2.38 13.54 21.47
C MET A 71 0.95 13.10 21.12
N MET A 72 0.52 11.94 21.61
CA MET A 72 -0.87 11.46 21.45
C MET A 72 -1.86 12.31 22.24
N ALA A 73 -1.52 12.72 23.47
CA ALA A 73 -2.38 13.65 24.23
C ALA A 73 -2.51 15.02 23.54
N LEU A 74 -1.45 15.48 22.85
CA LEU A 74 -1.52 16.71 22.05
C LEU A 74 -2.37 16.53 20.78
N ARG A 75 -2.26 15.37 20.13
CA ARG A 75 -3.11 14.96 19.00
C ARG A 75 -4.59 14.98 19.40
N ASP A 76 -4.94 14.22 20.43
CA ASP A 76 -6.32 13.93 20.81
C ASP A 76 -7.03 15.12 21.48
N GLY A 77 -6.30 16.17 21.84
CA GLY A 77 -6.86 17.40 22.39
C GLY A 77 -6.67 18.58 21.43
N PRO A 78 -5.63 19.41 21.63
CA PRO A 78 -5.47 20.66 20.88
C PRO A 78 -5.44 20.51 19.35
N ILE A 79 -4.79 19.47 18.83
CA ILE A 79 -4.72 19.25 17.37
C ILE A 79 -6.06 18.78 16.83
N ALA A 80 -6.74 17.84 17.49
CA ALA A 80 -8.07 17.37 17.10
C ALA A 80 -9.09 18.52 17.08
N ASN A 81 -9.09 19.38 18.11
CA ASN A 81 -9.95 20.56 18.18
C ASN A 81 -9.67 21.52 17.01
N PHE A 82 -8.40 21.79 16.72
CA PHE A 82 -8.01 22.61 15.58
C PHE A 82 -8.53 22.00 14.27
N MET A 83 -8.33 20.69 14.04
CA MET A 83 -8.78 20.01 12.83
C MET A 83 -10.31 19.97 12.70
N GLU A 84 -11.04 19.83 13.79
CA GLU A 84 -12.51 19.89 13.79
C GLU A 84 -13.00 21.27 13.35
N GLU A 85 -12.44 22.32 13.94
CA GLU A 85 -12.77 23.68 13.56
C GLU A 85 -12.39 23.96 12.09
N GLU A 86 -11.27 23.44 11.61
CA GLU A 86 -10.86 23.54 10.21
C GLU A 86 -11.84 22.86 9.26
N ARG A 87 -12.41 21.71 9.63
CA ARG A 87 -13.44 21.02 8.85
C ARG A 87 -14.77 21.78 8.78
N THR A 88 -15.09 22.57 9.80
CA THR A 88 -16.31 23.41 9.80
C THR A 88 -16.20 24.65 8.91
N LEU A 89 -14.99 24.99 8.47
CA LEU A 89 -14.80 26.00 7.44
C LEU A 89 -15.16 25.38 6.08
N GLU A 90 -16.35 25.68 5.57
CA GLU A 90 -16.74 25.26 4.22
C GLU A 90 -15.66 25.66 3.19
N LEU A 91 -15.13 24.72 2.42
CA LEU A 91 -14.39 25.04 1.20
C LEU A 91 -15.42 25.47 0.14
N PRO A 92 -15.48 26.74 -0.32
CA PRO A 92 -14.43 27.76 -0.32
C PRO A 92 -14.88 29.06 0.37
N ASN A 93 -14.91 29.11 1.70
CA ASN A 93 -15.09 30.37 2.43
C ASN A 93 -13.76 31.13 2.44
N ARG A 94 -13.46 31.75 1.29
CA ARG A 94 -12.43 32.79 1.11
C ARG A 94 -12.68 34.06 1.91
N ASN A 95 -13.77 34.11 2.68
CA ASN A 95 -14.23 35.26 3.45
C ASN A 95 -13.85 35.19 4.95
N LEU A 96 -12.78 34.48 5.32
CA LEU A 96 -12.14 34.74 6.60
C LEU A 96 -11.53 36.15 6.54
N ASP A 97 -12.00 37.04 7.41
CA ASP A 97 -11.36 38.34 7.61
C ASP A 97 -9.94 38.14 8.18
N ALA A 98 -9.09 39.17 8.04
CA ALA A 98 -7.68 39.08 8.41
C ALA A 98 -7.48 38.78 9.91
N GLU A 99 -8.37 39.26 10.78
CA GLU A 99 -8.33 39.03 12.22
C GLU A 99 -8.54 37.55 12.55
N ARG A 100 -9.57 36.92 11.97
CA ARG A 100 -9.79 35.47 12.11
C ARG A 100 -8.67 34.65 11.50
N ALA A 101 -8.06 35.09 10.40
CA ALA A 101 -6.91 34.40 9.82
C ALA A 101 -5.68 34.45 10.75
N GLU A 102 -5.47 35.57 11.45
CA GLU A 102 -4.39 35.73 12.43
C GLU A 102 -4.58 34.82 13.65
N ASP A 103 -5.79 34.80 14.22
CA ASP A 103 -6.14 33.88 15.34
C ASP A 103 -5.87 32.41 14.96
N ARG A 104 -6.24 32.01 13.75
CA ARG A 104 -6.01 30.64 13.24
C ARG A 104 -4.53 30.30 13.11
N ILE A 105 -3.72 31.22 12.61
CA ILE A 105 -2.28 31.03 12.57
C ILE A 105 -1.72 30.87 13.98
N ASP A 106 -2.22 31.63 14.94
CA ASP A 106 -1.76 31.56 16.32
C ASP A 106 -2.13 30.25 17.02
N ASP A 107 -3.32 29.69 16.72
CA ASP A 107 -3.71 28.35 17.16
C ASP A 107 -2.79 27.28 16.56
N PHE A 108 -2.56 27.35 15.24
CA PHE A 108 -1.64 26.44 14.55
C PHE A 108 -0.21 26.53 15.10
N ARG A 109 0.32 27.74 15.29
CA ARG A 109 1.63 27.98 15.93
C ARG A 109 1.66 27.45 17.35
N THR A 110 0.58 27.57 18.10
CA THR A 110 0.50 27.10 19.49
C THR A 110 0.63 25.58 19.55
N ALA A 111 -0.12 24.85 18.72
CA ALA A 111 0.02 23.40 18.59
C ALA A 111 1.46 23.02 18.19
N HIS A 112 2.01 23.68 17.18
CA HIS A 112 3.38 23.43 16.71
C HIS A 112 4.46 23.70 17.79
N ARG A 113 4.31 24.76 18.60
CA ARG A 113 5.20 25.06 19.73
C ARG A 113 5.08 24.03 20.85
N ARG A 114 3.89 23.48 21.10
CA ARG A 114 3.68 22.40 22.08
C ARG A 114 4.41 21.12 21.66
N MET A 115 4.38 20.76 20.37
CA MET A 115 5.17 19.64 19.84
C MET A 115 6.67 19.85 20.08
N ALA A 116 7.19 21.03 19.74
CA ALA A 116 8.59 21.38 19.98
C ALA A 116 8.99 21.30 21.46
N ALA A 117 8.06 21.65 22.37
CA ALA A 117 8.30 21.54 23.81
C ALA A 117 8.34 20.08 24.31
N ILE A 118 7.48 19.21 23.79
CA ILE A 118 7.51 17.77 24.08
C ILE A 118 8.83 17.15 23.61
N GLU A 119 9.24 17.46 22.39
CA GLU A 119 10.50 16.97 21.81
C GLU A 119 11.73 17.46 22.56
N ARG A 120 11.74 18.73 22.98
CA ARG A 120 12.81 19.26 23.82
C ARG A 120 12.92 18.50 25.15
N ARG A 121 11.79 18.26 25.85
CA ARG A 121 11.79 17.46 27.09
C ARG A 121 12.30 16.05 26.86
N PHE A 122 11.91 15.42 25.75
CA PHE A 122 12.41 14.10 25.36
C PHE A 122 13.94 14.11 25.22
N PHE A 123 14.51 15.05 24.45
CA PHE A 123 15.96 15.13 24.29
C PHE A 123 16.71 15.58 25.55
N GLU A 124 16.07 16.31 26.46
CA GLU A 124 16.63 16.64 27.79
C GLU A 124 16.65 15.41 28.69
N ALA A 125 15.63 14.54 28.62
CA ALA A 125 15.53 13.33 29.43
C ALA A 125 16.55 12.25 29.03
N ILE A 126 16.94 12.15 27.75
CA ILE A 126 17.95 11.18 27.31
C ILE A 126 19.39 11.65 27.56
N ALA A 127 19.64 12.97 27.60
CA ALA A 127 20.98 13.54 27.68
C ALA A 127 21.85 13.04 28.86
N PRO A 128 21.31 12.83 30.08
CA PRO A 128 22.10 12.32 31.20
C PRO A 128 22.67 10.91 31.00
N GLY A 129 22.05 10.09 30.15
CA GLY A 129 22.53 8.75 29.81
C GLY A 129 23.63 8.71 28.75
N LEU A 130 24.01 9.88 28.20
CA LEU A 130 24.97 10.01 27.12
C LEU A 130 26.37 10.38 27.65
N GLY A 131 27.41 9.81 27.04
CA GLY A 131 28.80 10.20 27.28
C GLY A 131 29.12 11.60 26.71
N PRO A 132 30.26 12.22 27.10
CA PRO A 132 30.58 13.60 26.71
C PRO A 132 30.58 13.85 25.19
N SER A 133 31.15 12.95 24.39
CA SER A 133 31.16 13.04 22.93
C SER A 133 29.77 12.89 22.31
N GLN A 134 28.89 12.10 22.93
CA GLN A 134 27.51 11.92 22.49
C GLN A 134 26.66 13.14 22.83
N GLN A 135 26.90 13.78 23.98
CA GLN A 135 26.23 15.03 24.35
C GLN A 135 26.54 16.17 23.38
N GLU A 136 27.78 16.27 22.90
CA GLU A 136 28.16 17.25 21.86
C GLU A 136 27.40 16.99 20.54
N ARG A 137 27.19 15.72 20.18
CA ARG A 137 26.48 15.32 18.95
C ARG A 137 24.95 15.34 19.09
N LEU A 138 24.41 15.40 20.30
CA LEU A 138 22.96 15.44 20.54
C LEU A 138 22.27 16.59 19.82
N GLN A 139 22.99 17.70 19.60
CA GLN A 139 22.46 18.83 18.85
C GLN A 139 22.13 18.48 17.39
N ILE A 140 22.87 17.55 16.77
CA ILE A 140 22.60 17.08 15.40
C ILE A 140 21.20 16.45 15.33
N ALA A 141 20.87 15.58 16.28
CA ALA A 141 19.56 14.94 16.37
C ALA A 141 18.44 15.95 16.65
N ARG A 142 18.68 16.91 17.56
CA ARG A 142 17.71 17.99 17.87
C ARG A 142 17.41 18.85 16.65
N ASP A 143 18.45 19.28 15.94
CA ASP A 143 18.33 20.10 14.72
C ASP A 143 17.65 19.30 13.61
N GLY A 144 17.99 18.02 13.45
CA GLY A 144 17.35 17.10 12.50
C GLY A 144 15.84 17.00 12.72
N ARG A 145 15.39 16.81 13.97
CA ARG A 145 13.96 16.76 14.28
C ARG A 145 13.29 18.11 14.08
N GLN A 146 13.94 19.20 14.46
CA GLN A 146 13.42 20.55 14.20
C GLN A 146 13.18 20.77 12.70
N ARG A 147 14.14 20.38 11.83
CA ARG A 147 13.98 20.46 10.38
C ARG A 147 12.80 19.64 9.87
N GLN A 148 12.69 18.38 10.29
CA GLN A 148 11.55 17.52 9.92
C GLN A 148 10.22 18.19 10.29
N ARG A 149 10.07 18.64 11.54
CA ARG A 149 8.86 19.29 12.04
C ARG A 149 8.43 20.50 11.18
N HIS A 150 9.37 21.39 10.84
CA HIS A 150 9.07 22.58 10.03
C HIS A 150 8.82 22.29 8.55
N LEU A 151 9.50 21.28 7.98
CA LEU A 151 9.40 20.95 6.55
C LEU A 151 8.24 20.00 6.25
N GLU A 152 7.79 19.22 7.23
CA GLU A 152 6.69 18.25 7.11
C GLU A 152 5.32 18.85 7.42
N ALA A 153 5.25 19.96 8.17
CA ALA A 153 4.00 20.68 8.39
C ALA A 153 3.38 21.14 7.05
N ASN A 154 2.18 20.62 6.75
CA ASN A 154 1.53 20.75 5.45
C ASN A 154 0.06 21.18 5.57
N TRP A 155 -0.21 22.21 6.36
CA TRP A 155 -1.57 22.76 6.53
C TRP A 155 -2.07 23.38 5.21
N PRO A 156 -3.24 22.94 4.65
CA PRO A 156 -3.70 23.27 3.30
C PRO A 156 -3.64 24.75 2.92
N TRP A 157 -3.85 25.65 3.87
CA TRP A 157 -3.88 27.09 3.60
C TRP A 157 -2.50 27.73 3.43
N ILE A 158 -1.46 27.10 3.96
CA ILE A 158 -0.06 27.53 3.81
C ILE A 158 0.69 26.63 2.82
N GLN A 159 -0.05 25.77 2.11
CA GLN A 159 0.51 24.89 1.09
C GLN A 159 0.92 25.69 -0.14
N TYR A 160 2.12 25.38 -0.58
CA TYR A 160 2.64 25.71 -1.90
C TYR A 160 2.85 24.38 -2.64
N ALA A 161 2.05 24.10 -3.67
CA ALA A 161 2.26 22.93 -4.55
C ALA A 161 3.23 23.31 -5.69
N PRO A 162 4.12 22.42 -6.20
CA PRO A 162 4.42 21.01 -5.90
C PRO A 162 5.90 20.76 -5.50
N SER A 163 6.65 21.78 -5.04
CA SER A 163 8.12 21.69 -4.88
C SER A 163 8.62 21.12 -3.53
N LEU A 164 7.71 20.73 -2.62
CA LEU A 164 8.06 20.34 -1.24
C LEU A 164 8.94 19.08 -1.14
N ASN A 165 8.84 18.13 -2.06
CA ASN A 165 9.68 16.92 -2.02
C ASN A 165 11.18 17.23 -2.18
N ARG A 166 11.53 18.35 -2.84
CA ARG A 166 12.92 18.75 -3.11
C ARG A 166 13.65 19.32 -1.90
N ILE A 167 12.90 19.91 -0.97
CA ILE A 167 13.47 20.56 0.21
C ILE A 167 13.54 19.62 1.42
N LYS A 168 13.02 18.38 1.35
CA LYS A 168 13.03 17.40 2.45
C LYS A 168 14.29 16.52 2.52
N ILE A 169 15.26 16.71 1.61
CA ILE A 169 16.45 15.86 1.53
C ILE A 169 17.45 16.15 2.67
N GLU A 170 17.72 15.14 3.50
CA GLU A 170 18.74 15.19 4.55
C GLU A 170 20.04 14.51 4.11
N LEU A 171 21.10 15.30 3.89
CA LEU A 171 22.36 14.82 3.31
C LEU A 171 23.08 13.79 4.18
N ARG A 172 22.99 13.91 5.51
CA ARG A 172 23.62 12.96 6.44
C ARG A 172 23.17 11.52 6.20
N THR A 173 21.90 11.32 5.84
CA THR A 173 21.30 10.00 5.54
C THR A 173 21.74 9.42 4.19
N MET A 174 22.50 10.18 3.41
CA MET A 174 22.97 9.79 2.08
C MET A 174 24.46 9.49 2.06
N VAL A 175 25.17 9.75 3.16
CA VAL A 175 26.60 9.47 3.28
C VAL A 175 26.80 8.01 3.70
N PRO A 176 27.61 7.22 2.97
CA PRO A 176 27.93 5.84 3.32
C PRO A 176 29.02 5.79 4.41
N TRP A 177 28.62 6.11 5.65
CA TRP A 177 29.54 6.27 6.79
C TRP A 177 30.43 5.06 7.08
N ASP A 178 29.91 3.86 6.84
CA ASP A 178 30.56 2.56 7.05
C ASP A 178 31.75 2.31 6.11
N GLN A 179 31.80 3.02 4.98
CA GLN A 179 32.81 2.85 3.93
C GLN A 179 33.91 3.91 3.98
N LEU A 180 33.86 4.85 4.94
CA LEU A 180 34.78 5.98 5.02
C LEU A 180 35.93 5.73 5.98
N ASP A 181 37.13 6.18 5.59
CA ASP A 181 38.26 6.24 6.50
C ASP A 181 38.06 7.36 7.56
N PRO A 182 38.80 7.33 8.69
CA PRO A 182 38.64 8.31 9.76
C PRO A 182 38.99 9.77 9.40
N GLU A 183 39.76 10.01 8.34
CA GLU A 183 40.09 11.37 7.88
C GLU A 183 38.94 11.92 7.03
N SER A 184 38.47 11.15 6.05
CA SER A 184 37.29 11.47 5.23
C SER A 184 36.04 11.68 6.09
N THR A 185 35.85 10.81 7.10
CA THR A 185 34.74 10.94 8.07
C THR A 185 34.76 12.29 8.78
N ARG A 186 35.93 12.72 9.30
CA ARG A 186 36.06 14.00 10.01
C ARG A 186 35.85 15.20 9.09
N ALA A 187 36.35 15.14 7.86
CA ALA A 187 36.17 16.21 6.88
C ALA A 187 34.68 16.37 6.51
N ILE A 188 33.99 15.27 6.23
CA ILE A 188 32.56 15.28 5.87
C ILE A 188 31.69 15.71 7.06
N GLU A 189 31.99 15.26 8.28
CA GLU A 189 31.30 15.73 9.49
C GLU A 189 31.41 17.25 9.66
N SER A 190 32.60 17.82 9.46
CA SER A 190 32.81 19.27 9.55
C SER A 190 31.96 20.05 8.53
N GLU A 191 31.91 19.57 7.27
CA GLU A 191 31.07 20.19 6.23
C GLU A 191 29.57 20.05 6.54
N LEU A 192 29.14 18.87 7.01
CA LEU A 192 27.75 18.61 7.35
C LEU A 192 27.28 19.49 8.51
N LEU A 193 28.07 19.68 9.56
CA LEU A 193 27.68 20.53 10.69
C LEU A 193 27.32 21.96 10.25
N GLY A 194 28.17 22.58 9.41
CA GLY A 194 27.89 23.91 8.86
C GLY A 194 26.65 23.93 7.97
N TRP A 195 26.49 22.89 7.16
CA TRP A 195 25.32 22.73 6.30
C TRP A 195 24.02 22.55 7.08
N GLU A 196 24.00 21.69 8.11
CA GLU A 196 22.86 21.36 8.95
C GLU A 196 22.36 22.58 9.73
N GLN A 197 23.28 23.36 10.30
CA GLN A 197 22.93 24.60 11.02
C GLN A 197 22.24 25.61 10.09
N GLN A 198 22.82 25.87 8.91
CA GLN A 198 22.24 26.82 7.96
C GLN A 198 20.90 26.33 7.41
N ARG A 199 20.77 25.02 7.14
CA ARG A 199 19.52 24.42 6.68
C ARG A 199 18.42 24.51 7.73
N THR A 200 18.74 24.30 9.00
CA THR A 200 17.79 24.40 10.11
C THR A 200 17.21 25.81 10.22
N ARG A 201 18.07 26.85 10.14
CA ARG A 201 17.61 28.24 10.10
C ARG A 201 16.72 28.54 8.90
N LEU A 202 17.08 28.02 7.71
CA LEU A 202 16.28 28.23 6.50
C LEU A 202 14.92 27.51 6.57
N ALA A 203 14.85 26.33 7.17
CA ALA A 203 13.61 25.59 7.37
C ALA A 203 12.65 26.34 8.31
N GLU A 204 13.17 26.86 9.42
CA GLU A 204 12.41 27.69 10.35
C GLU A 204 11.92 28.99 9.69
N GLN A 205 12.81 29.68 8.96
CA GLN A 205 12.45 30.89 8.19
C GLN A 205 11.34 30.60 7.18
N LEU A 206 11.45 29.49 6.43
CA LEU A 206 10.45 29.12 5.45
C LEU A 206 9.09 28.85 6.11
N PHE A 207 9.06 28.15 7.24
CA PHE A 207 7.84 27.88 7.98
C PHE A 207 7.12 29.18 8.37
N GLU A 208 7.81 30.13 9.01
CA GLU A 208 7.21 31.41 9.41
C GLU A 208 6.80 32.26 8.19
N GLN A 209 7.58 32.25 7.12
CA GLN A 209 7.26 32.98 5.89
C GLN A 209 6.04 32.41 5.15
N ARG A 210 5.77 31.10 5.24
CA ARG A 210 4.53 30.52 4.70
C ARG A 210 3.31 30.98 5.49
N LEU A 211 3.40 31.03 6.83
CA LEU A 211 2.33 31.57 7.68
C LEU A 211 2.06 33.05 7.36
N ALA A 212 3.11 33.85 7.24
CA ALA A 212 2.99 35.27 6.87
C ALA A 212 2.43 35.45 5.45
N GLY A 213 2.81 34.57 4.51
CA GLY A 213 2.29 34.59 3.14
C GLY A 213 0.78 34.38 3.09
N TRP A 214 0.24 33.48 3.90
CA TRP A 214 -1.21 33.27 3.96
C TRP A 214 -1.97 34.53 4.43
N LEU A 215 -1.48 35.23 5.47
CA LEU A 215 -2.03 36.53 5.87
C LEU A 215 -1.96 37.55 4.73
N ARG A 216 -0.81 37.63 4.05
CA ARG A 216 -0.65 38.56 2.93
C ARG A 216 -1.61 38.26 1.79
N GLU A 217 -1.95 37.00 1.55
CA GLU A 217 -2.95 36.61 0.55
C GLU A 217 -4.35 37.14 0.91
N ARG A 218 -4.73 37.11 2.20
CA ARG A 218 -5.99 37.71 2.69
C ARG A 218 -5.98 39.23 2.55
N GLU A 219 -4.87 39.89 2.88
CA GLU A 219 -4.71 41.33 2.70
C GLU A 219 -4.82 41.73 1.22
N LEU A 220 -4.18 40.99 0.31
CA LEU A 220 -4.26 41.22 -1.13
C LEU A 220 -5.68 41.02 -1.68
N GLU A 221 -6.44 40.08 -1.12
CA GLU A 221 -7.86 39.91 -1.46
C GLU A 221 -8.70 41.12 -1.01
N ALA A 222 -8.42 41.69 0.16
CA ALA A 222 -9.06 42.93 0.63
C ALA A 222 -8.64 44.17 -0.20
N GLU A 223 -7.37 44.27 -0.59
CA GLU A 223 -6.82 45.39 -1.38
C GLU A 223 -7.31 45.38 -2.83
N LEU A 224 -7.34 44.20 -3.46
CA LEU A 224 -7.56 44.03 -4.90
C LEU A 224 -8.96 43.52 -5.26
N GLY A 225 -9.80 43.22 -4.27
CA GLY A 225 -11.14 42.65 -4.43
C GLY A 225 -11.12 41.19 -4.92
N PRO A 226 -12.30 40.53 -5.07
CA PRO A 226 -12.36 39.12 -5.48
C PRO A 226 -11.85 38.92 -6.91
N ILE A 227 -11.16 37.79 -7.14
CA ILE A 227 -10.76 37.36 -8.48
C ILE A 227 -12.02 36.98 -9.25
N ARG A 228 -12.25 37.60 -10.42
CA ARG A 228 -13.41 37.32 -11.26
C ARG A 228 -13.08 36.18 -12.23
N VAL A 229 -14.00 35.23 -12.36
CA VAL A 229 -13.98 34.24 -13.44
C VAL A 229 -14.30 34.96 -14.75
N GLY A 230 -13.61 34.60 -15.85
CA GLY A 230 -13.84 35.18 -17.17
C GLY A 230 -15.23 34.82 -17.73
N ASP A 231 -15.64 35.49 -18.82
CA ASP A 231 -16.84 35.10 -19.57
C ASP A 231 -16.61 33.72 -20.20
N PRO A 232 -17.46 32.71 -19.94
CA PRO A 232 -17.19 31.34 -20.35
C PRO A 232 -17.08 31.11 -21.86
N GLY A 233 -17.54 32.03 -22.72
CA GLY A 233 -17.27 31.98 -24.17
C GLY A 233 -17.36 30.57 -24.79
N ASP A 234 -16.20 30.02 -25.15
CA ASP A 234 -16.01 28.72 -25.82
C ASP A 234 -15.89 27.50 -24.88
N GLY A 235 -16.06 27.64 -23.56
CA GLY A 235 -16.08 26.54 -22.60
C GLY A 235 -15.63 26.88 -21.16
N PRO A 236 -15.88 25.98 -20.19
CA PRO A 236 -15.52 26.21 -18.78
C PRO A 236 -14.00 26.34 -18.52
N ALA A 237 -13.15 25.71 -19.36
CA ALA A 237 -11.69 25.82 -19.25
C ALA A 237 -11.18 27.24 -19.60
N SER A 238 -11.69 27.85 -20.69
CA SER A 238 -11.33 29.22 -21.09
C SER A 238 -11.80 30.29 -20.10
N ALA A 239 -12.83 30.02 -19.30
CA ALA A 239 -13.30 30.93 -18.25
C ALA A 239 -12.35 30.95 -17.02
N MET A 240 -11.65 29.84 -16.78
CA MET A 240 -10.80 29.61 -15.61
C MET A 240 -9.36 30.08 -15.82
N GLU A 241 -8.84 30.10 -17.05
CA GLU A 241 -7.46 30.55 -17.33
C GLU A 241 -7.14 31.97 -16.80
N PRO A 242 -7.95 33.02 -17.03
CA PRO A 242 -7.67 34.35 -16.48
C PRO A 242 -7.73 34.37 -14.95
N TYR A 243 -8.61 33.54 -14.39
CA TYR A 243 -8.80 33.38 -12.96
C TYR A 243 -7.56 32.72 -12.32
N GLU A 244 -7.06 31.63 -12.90
CA GLU A 244 -5.86 30.91 -12.44
C GLU A 244 -4.60 31.76 -12.60
N ALA A 245 -4.49 32.53 -13.69
CA ALA A 245 -3.37 33.44 -13.91
C ALA A 245 -3.33 34.57 -12.86
N GLU A 246 -4.47 35.18 -12.56
CA GLU A 246 -4.60 36.22 -11.54
C GLU A 246 -4.38 35.65 -10.13
N TRP A 247 -4.93 34.47 -9.83
CA TRP A 247 -4.70 33.75 -8.57
C TRP A 247 -3.22 33.45 -8.39
N SER A 248 -2.57 32.85 -9.39
CA SER A 248 -1.14 32.55 -9.38
C SER A 248 -0.28 33.80 -9.23
N ARG A 249 -0.70 34.95 -9.78
CA ARG A 249 0.00 36.23 -9.59
C ARG A 249 -0.08 36.69 -8.15
N ARG A 250 -1.28 36.75 -7.57
CA ARG A 250 -1.49 37.19 -6.18
C ARG A 250 -0.84 36.26 -5.18
N HIS A 251 -0.93 34.95 -5.42
CA HIS A 251 -0.28 33.94 -4.61
C HIS A 251 1.25 34.10 -4.65
N ARG A 252 1.87 34.37 -5.82
CA ARG A 252 3.30 34.69 -5.90
C ARG A 252 3.70 35.97 -5.16
N MET A 253 2.85 37.00 -5.18
CA MET A 253 3.08 38.24 -4.41
C MET A 253 3.01 37.98 -2.91
N ALA A 254 2.02 37.20 -2.46
CA ALA A 254 1.83 36.86 -1.06
C ALA A 254 3.00 36.04 -0.50
N TYR A 255 3.47 35.05 -1.26
CA TYR A 255 4.49 34.10 -0.83
C TYR A 255 5.92 34.43 -1.32
N GLU A 256 6.20 35.66 -1.79
CA GLU A 256 7.50 36.04 -2.39
C GLU A 256 8.71 35.64 -1.52
N GLN A 257 8.65 35.92 -0.22
CA GLN A 257 9.72 35.58 0.72
C GLN A 257 9.89 34.06 0.89
N ALA A 258 8.77 33.33 1.04
CA ALA A 258 8.78 31.88 1.15
C ALA A 258 9.32 31.20 -0.13
N LEU A 259 8.98 31.74 -1.30
CA LEU A 259 9.52 31.31 -2.59
C LEU A 259 11.04 31.51 -2.64
N SER A 260 11.53 32.69 -2.26
CA SER A 260 12.96 32.98 -2.19
C SER A 260 13.70 32.01 -1.26
N THR A 261 13.16 31.74 -0.08
CA THR A 261 13.77 30.80 0.88
C THR A 261 13.74 29.35 0.38
N THR A 262 12.69 28.96 -0.34
CA THR A 262 12.62 27.63 -0.99
C THR A 262 13.75 27.43 -2.00
N VAL A 263 14.02 28.44 -2.83
CA VAL A 263 15.17 28.43 -3.76
C VAL A 263 16.49 28.34 -2.99
N ARG A 264 16.65 29.13 -1.92
CA ARG A 264 17.85 29.08 -1.06
C ARG A 264 18.06 27.70 -0.41
N LEU A 265 17.00 27.01 0.02
CA LEU A 265 17.08 25.64 0.56
C LEU A 265 17.55 24.64 -0.50
N ARG A 266 17.02 24.75 -1.72
CA ARG A 266 17.45 23.92 -2.85
C ARG A 266 18.93 24.14 -3.19
N ASP A 267 19.33 25.40 -3.35
CA ASP A 267 20.71 25.76 -3.68
C ASP A 267 21.69 25.38 -2.57
N HIS A 268 21.26 25.54 -1.30
CA HIS A 268 22.05 25.09 -0.15
C HIS A 268 22.23 23.58 -0.13
N THR A 269 21.19 22.81 -0.47
CA THR A 269 21.28 21.35 -0.59
C THR A 269 22.22 20.94 -1.73
N LYS A 270 22.08 21.55 -2.91
CA LYS A 270 22.95 21.32 -4.08
C LYS A 270 24.42 21.59 -3.77
N ARG A 271 24.73 22.72 -3.11
CA ARG A 271 26.08 23.05 -2.67
C ARG A 271 26.62 22.05 -1.65
N GLY A 272 25.78 21.61 -0.71
CA GLY A 272 26.15 20.56 0.25
C GLY A 272 26.51 19.24 -0.44
N VAL A 273 25.70 18.80 -1.41
CA VAL A 273 26.01 17.59 -2.21
C VAL A 273 27.34 17.75 -2.94
N GLN A 274 27.60 18.91 -3.56
CA GLN A 274 28.86 19.18 -4.26
C GLN A 274 30.06 19.17 -3.30
N ALA A 275 29.94 19.80 -2.13
CA ALA A 275 30.99 19.85 -1.12
C ALA A 275 31.32 18.45 -0.60
N ILE A 276 30.32 17.68 -0.16
CA ILE A 276 30.51 16.30 0.32
C ILE A 276 31.07 15.41 -0.79
N ALA A 277 30.53 15.49 -2.01
CA ALA A 277 31.02 14.70 -3.12
C ALA A 277 32.48 14.99 -3.50
N SER A 278 32.98 16.21 -3.23
CA SER A 278 34.40 16.55 -3.45
C SER A 278 35.36 15.94 -2.43
N LEU A 279 34.82 15.47 -1.29
CA LEU A 279 35.55 14.79 -0.23
C LEU A 279 35.46 13.26 -0.34
N LEU A 280 34.65 12.75 -1.27
CA LEU A 280 34.41 11.32 -1.44
C LEU A 280 35.26 10.76 -2.59
N PRO A 281 35.67 9.48 -2.52
CA PRO A 281 36.17 8.75 -3.68
C PRO A 281 35.20 8.82 -4.87
N GLU A 282 35.70 8.80 -6.09
CA GLU A 282 34.93 9.09 -7.32
C GLU A 282 33.63 8.27 -7.43
N ARG A 283 33.70 6.96 -7.14
CA ARG A 283 32.54 6.06 -7.18
C ARG A 283 31.47 6.44 -6.14
N MET A 284 31.89 6.74 -4.91
CA MET A 284 30.99 7.14 -3.81
C MET A 284 30.39 8.53 -4.05
N ALA A 285 31.19 9.45 -4.60
CA ALA A 285 30.75 10.77 -5.04
C ALA A 285 29.68 10.67 -6.14
N GLY A 286 29.86 9.74 -7.10
CA GLY A 286 28.87 9.40 -8.13
C GLY A 286 27.57 8.88 -7.52
N ASN A 287 27.66 7.92 -6.59
CA ASN A 287 26.50 7.35 -5.88
C ASN A 287 25.70 8.41 -5.11
N LEU A 288 26.40 9.30 -4.39
CA LEU A 288 25.77 10.39 -3.63
C LEU A 288 24.99 11.34 -4.56
N LYS A 289 25.62 11.78 -5.65
CA LYS A 289 25.00 12.65 -6.65
C LYS A 289 23.77 11.98 -7.26
N TRP A 290 23.90 10.73 -7.71
CA TRP A 290 22.77 9.97 -8.29
C TRP A 290 21.61 9.82 -7.32
N SER A 291 21.90 9.52 -6.05
CA SER A 291 20.89 9.42 -4.99
C SER A 291 20.18 10.75 -4.74
N TYR A 292 20.92 11.86 -4.73
CA TYR A 292 20.33 13.21 -4.65
C TYR A 292 19.38 13.46 -5.82
N TRP A 293 19.84 13.17 -7.04
CA TRP A 293 19.06 13.38 -8.25
C TRP A 293 17.73 12.63 -8.22
N LYS A 294 17.75 11.33 -7.87
CA LYS A 294 16.52 10.55 -7.74
C LYS A 294 15.56 11.13 -6.71
N ARG A 295 16.07 11.47 -5.52
CA ARG A 295 15.23 12.01 -4.43
C ARG A 295 14.66 13.39 -4.77
N ALA A 296 15.42 14.24 -5.47
CA ALA A 296 15.01 15.60 -5.79
C ALA A 296 14.16 15.71 -7.07
N TYR A 297 14.37 14.84 -8.05
CA TYR A 297 13.77 15.03 -9.39
C TYR A 297 13.09 13.77 -9.94
N GLY A 298 13.33 12.57 -9.40
CA GLY A 298 12.70 11.34 -9.89
C GLY A 298 11.24 11.18 -9.44
N ARG A 299 10.39 10.63 -10.33
CA ARG A 299 9.12 9.98 -9.96
C ARG A 299 9.32 8.46 -9.84
N ARG A 300 8.43 7.76 -9.11
CA ARG A 300 8.33 6.29 -9.15
C ARG A 300 7.99 5.87 -10.59
N GLY A 301 8.74 4.93 -11.17
CA GLY A 301 8.42 4.34 -12.49
C GLY A 301 9.59 4.17 -13.49
N SER A 302 10.75 4.80 -13.29
CA SER A 302 11.90 4.62 -14.20
C SER A 302 12.84 3.49 -13.76
N MET A 303 13.30 2.66 -14.71
CA MET A 303 14.23 1.55 -14.42
C MET A 303 15.60 2.08 -13.96
N ASP A 304 16.02 1.68 -12.77
CA ASP A 304 17.28 2.10 -12.15
C ASP A 304 18.47 1.26 -12.61
N PHE A 305 18.84 1.39 -13.89
CA PHE A 305 19.97 0.65 -14.50
C PHE A 305 21.26 0.78 -13.72
N ARG A 306 21.58 2.00 -13.30
CA ARG A 306 22.75 2.27 -12.47
C ARG A 306 22.70 1.50 -11.15
N GLY A 307 21.52 1.38 -10.52
CA GLY A 307 21.32 0.58 -9.32
C GLY A 307 21.58 -0.91 -9.54
N PHE A 308 21.11 -1.47 -10.65
CA PHE A 308 21.40 -2.86 -11.03
C PHE A 308 22.89 -3.10 -11.26
N LEU A 309 23.57 -2.20 -11.96
CA LEU A 309 25.03 -2.26 -12.16
C LEU A 309 25.78 -2.25 -10.83
N VAL A 310 25.47 -1.28 -9.95
CA VAL A 310 26.10 -1.18 -8.63
C VAL A 310 25.88 -2.46 -7.82
N LYS A 311 24.66 -3.00 -7.82
CA LYS A 311 24.34 -4.25 -7.12
C LYS A 311 25.14 -5.44 -7.66
N ALA A 312 25.26 -5.59 -8.98
CA ALA A 312 26.02 -6.67 -9.58
C ALA A 312 27.54 -6.54 -9.38
N ILE A 313 28.04 -5.32 -9.16
CA ILE A 313 29.44 -5.08 -8.78
C ILE A 313 29.67 -5.41 -7.29
N ASP A 314 28.80 -4.92 -6.42
CA ASP A 314 28.94 -5.08 -4.95
C ASP A 314 28.60 -6.49 -4.48
N THR A 315 27.73 -7.19 -5.20
CA THR A 315 27.34 -8.57 -4.92
C THR A 315 27.18 -9.30 -6.26
N PRO A 316 28.31 -9.77 -6.84
CA PRO A 316 28.29 -10.49 -8.10
C PRO A 316 27.39 -11.73 -8.02
N PRO A 317 26.55 -12.00 -9.03
CA PRO A 317 25.66 -13.16 -9.01
C PRO A 317 26.42 -14.50 -9.03
N SER A 318 27.65 -14.52 -9.54
CA SER A 318 28.59 -15.63 -9.45
C SER A 318 30.04 -15.14 -9.41
N GLU A 319 30.97 -16.04 -9.07
CA GLU A 319 32.42 -15.76 -9.07
C GLU A 319 32.99 -15.52 -10.49
N ASP A 320 32.27 -15.96 -11.53
CA ASP A 320 32.72 -15.90 -12.93
C ASP A 320 32.38 -14.56 -13.60
N VAL A 321 31.66 -13.67 -12.91
CA VAL A 321 31.30 -12.35 -13.43
C VAL A 321 32.52 -11.41 -13.45
N ASP A 322 32.78 -10.81 -14.61
CA ASP A 322 33.84 -9.84 -14.78
C ASP A 322 33.45 -8.48 -14.16
N VAL A 323 33.73 -8.36 -12.86
CA VAL A 323 33.49 -7.13 -12.08
C VAL A 323 34.24 -5.93 -12.65
N VAL A 324 35.41 -6.13 -13.26
CA VAL A 324 36.20 -5.04 -13.86
C VAL A 324 35.49 -4.47 -15.08
N GLN A 325 34.89 -5.33 -15.92
CA GLN A 325 34.05 -4.87 -17.04
C GLN A 325 32.78 -4.16 -16.56
N LEU A 326 32.15 -4.64 -15.48
CA LEU A 326 31.00 -3.96 -14.89
C LEU A 326 31.35 -2.58 -14.33
N GLU A 327 32.49 -2.43 -13.67
CA GLU A 327 32.99 -1.15 -13.17
C GLU A 327 33.30 -0.18 -14.32
N ALA A 328 33.90 -0.67 -15.41
CA ALA A 328 34.14 0.13 -16.61
C ALA A 328 32.82 0.59 -17.25
N LEU A 329 31.82 -0.30 -17.35
CA LEU A 329 30.50 0.01 -17.88
C LEU A 329 29.77 1.05 -17.01
N LEU A 330 29.86 0.92 -15.68
CA LEU A 330 29.29 1.91 -14.74
C LEU A 330 29.94 3.29 -14.93
N ALA A 331 31.26 3.36 -15.05
CA ALA A 331 31.97 4.61 -15.28
C ALA A 331 31.58 5.26 -16.62
N GLU A 332 31.47 4.46 -17.68
CA GLU A 332 31.03 4.89 -19.00
C GLU A 332 29.58 5.41 -18.96
N HIS A 333 28.69 4.69 -18.25
CA HIS A 333 27.30 5.07 -18.06
C HIS A 333 27.21 6.42 -17.31
N ASP A 334 27.91 6.55 -16.19
CA ASP A 334 27.91 7.78 -15.37
C ASP A 334 28.46 8.99 -16.15
N ALA A 335 29.49 8.80 -16.97
CA ALA A 335 30.06 9.84 -17.80
C ALA A 335 29.06 10.35 -18.86
N ALA A 336 28.31 9.43 -19.49
CA ALA A 336 27.32 9.76 -20.51
C ALA A 336 26.04 10.38 -19.93
N MET A 337 25.58 9.89 -18.79
CA MET A 337 24.32 10.33 -18.16
C MET A 337 24.43 11.69 -17.48
N ARG A 338 25.60 12.01 -16.91
CA ARG A 338 25.84 13.26 -16.18
C ARG A 338 25.43 14.54 -16.94
N PRO A 339 25.90 14.81 -18.17
CA PRO A 339 25.51 16.02 -18.89
C PRO A 339 24.00 16.07 -19.21
N LEU A 340 23.39 14.90 -19.50
CA LEU A 340 21.95 14.82 -19.79
C LEU A 340 21.10 15.14 -18.56
N MET A 341 21.52 14.66 -17.39
CA MET A 341 20.86 14.97 -16.12
C MET A 341 21.00 16.45 -15.76
N GLU A 342 22.20 17.02 -15.94
CA GLU A 342 22.44 18.45 -15.71
C GLU A 342 21.57 19.32 -16.63
N ASP A 343 21.38 18.89 -17.88
CA ASP A 343 20.48 19.55 -18.83
C ASP A 343 19.01 19.46 -18.42
N ILE A 344 18.51 18.28 -18.06
CA ILE A 344 17.13 18.12 -17.57
C ILE A 344 16.89 19.00 -16.35
N VAL A 345 17.84 19.05 -15.43
CA VAL A 345 17.67 19.81 -14.20
C VAL A 345 17.68 21.29 -14.48
N ARG A 346 18.57 21.77 -15.34
CA ARG A 346 18.55 23.15 -15.81
C ARG A 346 17.20 23.51 -16.45
N LEU A 347 16.62 22.61 -17.25
CA LEU A 347 15.32 22.82 -17.89
C LEU A 347 14.17 22.83 -16.88
N VAL A 348 14.15 21.91 -15.92
CA VAL A 348 13.17 21.86 -14.81
C VAL A 348 13.30 23.07 -13.89
N GLU A 349 14.50 23.62 -13.72
CA GLU A 349 14.72 24.83 -12.92
C GLU A 349 14.34 26.12 -13.66
N ALA A 350 14.31 26.09 -15.00
CA ALA A 350 13.94 27.22 -15.84
C ALA A 350 12.42 27.34 -16.05
N ASP A 351 11.71 26.22 -16.04
CA ASP A 351 10.26 26.17 -16.21
C ASP A 351 9.62 25.14 -15.27
N ASP A 352 8.83 25.66 -14.34
CA ASP A 352 8.14 24.92 -13.29
C ASP A 352 6.84 24.25 -13.80
N ASP A 353 6.40 24.49 -15.03
CA ASP A 353 5.22 23.82 -15.63
C ASP A 353 5.61 22.55 -16.43
N VAL A 354 6.89 22.40 -16.80
CA VAL A 354 7.44 21.20 -17.47
C VAL A 354 7.68 20.03 -16.48
N ARG A 355 7.28 20.22 -15.21
CA ARG A 355 7.49 19.31 -14.07
C ARG A 355 6.86 17.94 -14.24
N GLY A 356 5.63 17.88 -14.75
CA GLY A 356 4.92 16.62 -14.97
C GLY A 356 5.71 15.73 -15.92
N ALA A 357 6.33 16.32 -16.92
CA ALA A 357 6.96 15.57 -18.00
C ALA A 357 8.34 14.99 -17.61
N ALA A 358 9.10 15.56 -16.66
CA ALA A 358 10.56 15.39 -16.51
C ALA A 358 11.14 13.96 -16.64
N PHE A 359 10.40 12.91 -16.24
CA PHE A 359 10.84 11.51 -16.32
C PHE A 359 9.82 10.57 -16.99
N PHE A 360 8.87 11.08 -17.78
CA PHE A 360 8.13 10.23 -18.71
C PHE A 360 9.02 9.90 -19.90
N PHE A 361 9.09 8.62 -20.28
CA PHE A 361 9.52 8.25 -21.62
C PHE A 361 8.35 8.61 -22.55
N THR A 362 8.53 9.58 -23.45
CA THR A 362 7.53 9.96 -24.45
C THR A 362 8.03 9.62 -25.86
N THR A 363 7.09 9.45 -26.78
CA THR A 363 7.23 9.15 -28.22
C THR A 363 8.26 10.01 -28.96
N GLU A 364 8.60 9.59 -30.18
CA GLU A 364 9.42 10.37 -31.13
C GLU A 364 8.86 11.78 -31.42
N ASP A 365 7.57 12.04 -31.13
CA ASP A 365 6.92 13.34 -31.38
C ASP A 365 7.33 14.47 -30.40
N ASP A 366 7.98 14.15 -29.27
CA ASP A 366 8.47 15.15 -28.29
C ASP A 366 9.94 15.59 -28.53
N ALA A 367 10.64 15.01 -29.52
CA ALA A 367 12.06 15.29 -29.80
C ALA A 367 12.33 16.73 -30.29
N ALA A 368 11.28 17.49 -30.62
CA ALA A 368 11.39 18.90 -30.99
C ALA A 368 11.74 19.81 -29.79
N ALA A 369 11.31 19.45 -28.57
CA ALA A 369 11.55 20.23 -27.36
C ALA A 369 12.91 19.86 -26.69
N PRO A 370 13.62 20.81 -26.06
CA PRO A 370 14.88 20.54 -25.35
C PRO A 370 14.81 19.41 -24.33
N MET A 371 13.67 19.28 -23.64
CA MET A 371 13.43 18.27 -22.63
C MET A 371 13.25 16.87 -23.24
N GLY A 372 12.45 16.74 -24.31
CA GLY A 372 12.27 15.46 -25.02
C GLY A 372 13.58 14.91 -25.58
N ARG A 373 14.46 15.78 -26.12
CA ARG A 373 15.81 15.38 -26.58
C ARG A 373 16.67 14.77 -25.48
N ALA A 374 16.71 15.41 -24.31
CA ALA A 374 17.51 14.92 -23.20
C ALA A 374 17.00 13.56 -22.69
N ARG A 375 15.68 13.37 -22.65
CA ARG A 375 15.07 12.08 -22.26
C ARG A 375 15.34 10.96 -23.25
N LEU A 376 15.19 11.24 -24.55
CA LEU A 376 15.48 10.24 -25.59
C LEU A 376 16.95 9.80 -25.54
N ALA A 377 17.86 10.75 -25.32
CA ALA A 377 19.28 10.45 -25.13
C ALA A 377 19.54 9.57 -23.89
N MET A 378 18.88 9.86 -22.76
CA MET A 378 18.97 9.02 -21.55
C MET A 378 18.39 7.62 -21.77
N ARG A 379 17.26 7.51 -22.46
CA ARG A 379 16.65 6.22 -22.82
C ARG A 379 17.60 5.40 -23.67
N ASN A 380 18.11 5.96 -24.76
CA ASN A 380 19.03 5.26 -25.66
C ASN A 380 20.29 4.82 -24.93
N ARG A 381 20.81 5.67 -24.03
CA ARG A 381 21.96 5.30 -23.21
C ARG A 381 21.66 4.18 -22.22
N ASN A 382 20.49 4.18 -21.59
CA ASN A 382 20.03 3.07 -20.75
C ASN A 382 19.94 1.77 -21.55
N ILE A 383 19.39 1.81 -22.77
CA ILE A 383 19.28 0.62 -23.66
C ILE A 383 20.66 0.09 -24.00
N GLU A 384 21.58 0.95 -24.44
CA GLU A 384 22.96 0.57 -24.76
C GLU A 384 23.65 -0.07 -23.54
N THR A 385 23.53 0.58 -22.38
CA THR A 385 24.12 0.07 -21.13
C THR A 385 23.53 -1.28 -20.74
N ALA A 386 22.21 -1.44 -20.86
CA ALA A 386 21.52 -2.68 -20.54
C ALA A 386 21.94 -3.84 -21.44
N ARG A 387 22.13 -3.60 -22.74
CA ARG A 387 22.63 -4.63 -23.67
C ARG A 387 24.06 -5.04 -23.34
N THR A 388 24.94 -4.09 -23.06
CA THR A 388 26.31 -4.41 -22.62
C THR A 388 26.31 -5.15 -21.29
N PHE A 389 25.45 -4.76 -20.35
CA PHE A 389 25.27 -5.45 -19.08
C PHE A 389 24.77 -6.89 -19.27
N GLN A 390 23.81 -7.11 -20.16
CA GLN A 390 23.32 -8.44 -20.53
C GLN A 390 24.42 -9.29 -21.18
N ASN A 391 25.28 -8.69 -21.99
CA ASN A 391 26.40 -9.40 -22.60
C ASN A 391 27.45 -9.83 -21.58
N ILE A 392 27.68 -9.02 -20.53
CA ILE A 392 28.63 -9.34 -19.45
C ILE A 392 28.06 -10.43 -18.53
N LEU A 393 26.77 -10.36 -18.15
CA LEU A 393 26.16 -11.31 -17.22
C LEU A 393 25.54 -12.55 -17.87
N GLY A 394 25.23 -12.51 -19.17
CA GLY A 394 24.58 -13.61 -19.89
C GLY A 394 23.28 -14.07 -19.22
N ALA A 395 23.22 -15.36 -18.86
CA ALA A 395 22.07 -15.96 -18.20
C ALA A 395 21.80 -15.41 -16.79
N GLU A 396 22.79 -14.79 -16.15
CA GLU A 396 22.69 -14.19 -14.81
C GLU A 396 22.14 -12.76 -14.83
N THR A 397 21.80 -12.24 -16.00
CA THR A 397 21.18 -10.93 -16.15
C THR A 397 19.85 -10.88 -15.39
N PRO A 398 19.61 -9.84 -14.55
CA PRO A 398 18.34 -9.64 -13.86
C PRO A 398 17.15 -9.69 -14.82
N GLU A 399 16.10 -10.43 -14.43
CA GLU A 399 14.96 -10.70 -15.30
C GLU A 399 14.23 -9.43 -15.76
N GLY A 400 14.11 -8.41 -14.91
CA GLY A 400 13.53 -7.12 -15.29
C GLY A 400 14.24 -6.48 -16.49
N ILE A 401 15.57 -6.58 -16.56
CA ILE A 401 16.36 -6.07 -17.67
C ILE A 401 16.18 -6.93 -18.93
N ARG A 402 16.19 -8.26 -18.79
CA ARG A 402 15.95 -9.17 -19.93
C ARG A 402 14.58 -8.95 -20.55
N ARG A 403 13.54 -8.82 -19.72
CA ARG A 403 12.17 -8.57 -20.16
C ARG A 403 12.04 -7.23 -20.87
N TRP A 404 12.65 -6.18 -20.33
CA TRP A 404 12.65 -4.86 -20.97
C TRP A 404 13.37 -4.84 -22.31
N LEU A 405 14.55 -5.47 -22.41
CA LEU A 405 15.28 -5.60 -23.67
C LEU A 405 14.52 -6.44 -24.70
N SER A 406 13.91 -7.54 -24.27
CA SER A 406 13.06 -8.38 -25.13
C SER A 406 11.84 -7.64 -25.65
N MET A 407 11.22 -6.78 -24.84
CA MET A 407 10.12 -5.91 -25.28
C MET A 407 10.58 -4.92 -26.35
N LEU A 408 11.76 -4.32 -26.19
CA LEU A 408 12.34 -3.41 -27.18
C LEU A 408 12.72 -4.14 -28.48
N ASP A 409 13.16 -5.40 -28.39
CA ASP A 409 13.57 -6.22 -29.54
C ASP A 409 12.36 -6.76 -30.34
N GLY A 410 11.24 -7.05 -29.68
CA GLY A 410 9.99 -7.50 -30.33
C GLY A 410 9.19 -6.40 -31.03
N GLN A 411 9.55 -5.13 -30.86
CA GLN A 411 8.76 -3.96 -31.29
C GLN A 411 9.31 -3.21 -32.51
N ALA A 412 9.92 -3.89 -33.49
CA ALA A 412 10.33 -3.24 -34.73
C ALA A 412 9.18 -2.69 -35.61
N ASN A 413 7.90 -2.77 -35.19
CA ASN A 413 6.77 -2.30 -36.02
C ASN A 413 5.65 -1.49 -35.37
N GLU A 414 5.49 -1.36 -34.05
CA GLU A 414 4.43 -0.47 -33.50
C GLU A 414 4.91 0.21 -32.21
N ALA A 415 4.86 1.55 -32.20
CA ALA A 415 5.27 2.40 -31.10
C ALA A 415 4.31 2.23 -29.91
N PHE A 416 4.79 1.60 -28.83
CA PHE A 416 4.11 1.53 -27.54
C PHE A 416 5.02 1.97 -26.40
N ASP A 417 4.43 2.74 -25.49
CA ASP A 417 5.06 3.84 -24.74
C ASP A 417 5.44 3.54 -23.28
N ASP A 418 5.33 2.31 -22.79
CA ASP A 418 5.60 2.03 -21.37
C ASP A 418 6.64 0.91 -21.15
N PRO A 419 7.77 1.17 -20.46
CA PRO A 419 8.59 0.10 -19.91
C PRO A 419 7.85 -0.57 -18.72
N PRO A 420 8.11 -1.87 -18.45
CA PRO A 420 7.49 -2.55 -17.33
C PRO A 420 7.95 -1.89 -16.02
N ILE A 421 6.97 -1.41 -15.29
CA ILE A 421 7.10 -0.70 -14.02
C ILE A 421 7.66 -1.68 -12.96
N GLU A 422 8.74 -1.31 -12.26
CA GLU A 422 9.11 -1.95 -10.97
C GLU A 422 8.42 -1.27 -9.78
N SER A 423 7.15 -0.93 -9.96
CA SER A 423 6.14 -0.91 -8.92
C SER A 423 5.05 -1.86 -9.39
N GLU A 424 4.52 -2.63 -8.45
CA GLU A 424 3.35 -3.46 -8.64
C GLU A 424 2.26 -2.70 -9.43
N VAL A 425 1.65 -3.42 -10.37
CA VAL A 425 0.54 -3.01 -11.25
C VAL A 425 0.93 -2.17 -12.48
N SER A 426 1.30 -2.87 -13.56
CA SER A 426 1.04 -2.45 -14.94
C SER A 426 0.82 -3.72 -15.78
N ILE A 427 -0.37 -3.83 -16.37
CA ILE A 427 -0.81 -4.98 -17.15
C ILE A 427 -0.42 -4.71 -18.61
N ALA A 428 0.74 -5.23 -19.03
CA ALA A 428 1.16 -5.21 -20.44
C ALA A 428 1.03 -6.61 -21.04
N PHE A 429 0.02 -6.81 -21.90
CA PHE A 429 -0.17 -8.02 -22.70
C PHE A 429 0.72 -7.96 -23.94
N ALA A 430 1.81 -8.74 -23.97
CA ALA A 430 2.58 -8.93 -25.19
C ALA A 430 1.96 -10.06 -26.02
N VAL A 431 1.37 -9.72 -27.16
CA VAL A 431 0.94 -10.65 -28.21
C VAL A 431 2.05 -10.70 -29.26
N GLU A 432 2.71 -11.85 -29.43
CA GLU A 432 3.36 -12.19 -30.70
C GLU A 432 2.49 -13.20 -31.43
N GLY A 433 1.94 -12.79 -32.57
CA GLY A 433 1.24 -13.66 -33.50
C GLY A 433 2.23 -14.42 -34.37
N ASP A 434 2.25 -15.74 -34.28
CA ASP A 434 1.76 -16.66 -35.32
C ASP A 434 2.01 -18.10 -34.85
N GLY A 435 0.93 -18.89 -34.75
CA GLY A 435 0.99 -20.36 -34.74
C GLY A 435 1.69 -21.07 -33.56
N ALA A 436 0.88 -21.67 -32.69
CA ALA A 436 1.23 -22.76 -31.76
C ALA A 436 2.30 -22.47 -30.69
N PHE A 437 1.88 -22.39 -29.42
CA PHE A 437 2.81 -22.54 -28.30
C PHE A 437 3.33 -23.98 -28.24
N PRO A 438 4.65 -24.19 -28.01
CA PRO A 438 5.24 -25.50 -27.83
C PRO A 438 4.82 -26.08 -26.47
N THR A 439 4.48 -27.37 -26.48
CA THR A 439 4.13 -28.19 -25.32
C THR A 439 5.37 -28.69 -24.54
N ASP A 440 6.47 -27.94 -24.50
CA ASP A 440 7.70 -28.45 -23.87
C ASP A 440 7.82 -28.04 -22.40
N GLU A 441 8.01 -29.07 -21.55
CA GLU A 441 8.03 -29.09 -20.09
C GLU A 441 9.19 -28.31 -19.41
N ASP A 442 10.03 -27.57 -20.14
CA ASP A 442 11.29 -27.01 -19.59
C ASP A 442 11.40 -25.47 -19.59
N THR A 443 10.28 -24.73 -19.68
CA THR A 443 10.32 -23.26 -19.51
C THR A 443 10.20 -22.90 -18.02
N VAL A 444 11.32 -22.60 -17.37
CA VAL A 444 11.34 -22.13 -15.97
C VAL A 444 10.86 -20.68 -15.92
N VAL A 445 9.56 -20.53 -15.67
CA VAL A 445 8.89 -19.26 -15.33
C VAL A 445 9.24 -18.90 -13.88
N THR A 446 9.75 -17.69 -13.62
CA THR A 446 10.01 -17.26 -12.23
C THR A 446 8.69 -16.82 -11.55
N GLY A 447 8.55 -17.18 -10.27
CA GLY A 447 7.29 -17.07 -9.54
C GLY A 447 6.71 -15.66 -9.31
N SER A 448 7.46 -14.58 -9.56
CA SER A 448 7.00 -13.21 -9.26
C SER A 448 6.23 -12.51 -10.39
N ALA A 449 6.42 -12.96 -11.64
CA ALA A 449 5.65 -12.49 -12.79
C ALA A 449 4.33 -13.28 -12.93
N PHE A 450 4.37 -14.59 -12.63
CA PHE A 450 3.19 -15.45 -12.58
C PHE A 450 2.23 -14.99 -11.48
N GLY A 451 2.74 -14.68 -10.28
CA GLY A 451 1.92 -14.18 -9.17
C GLY A 451 1.11 -12.92 -9.50
N ARG A 452 1.71 -11.92 -10.18
CA ARG A 452 1.04 -10.63 -10.44
C ARG A 452 0.08 -10.64 -11.64
N MET A 453 0.37 -11.46 -12.66
CA MET A 453 -0.59 -11.72 -13.74
C MET A 453 -1.77 -12.54 -13.22
N GLN A 454 -1.50 -13.46 -12.29
CA GLN A 454 -2.53 -14.20 -11.57
C GLN A 454 -3.36 -13.29 -10.66
N ASP A 455 -2.75 -12.38 -9.88
CA ASP A 455 -3.49 -11.40 -9.07
C ASP A 455 -4.45 -10.52 -9.91
N THR A 456 -4.02 -10.18 -11.13
CA THR A 456 -4.83 -9.42 -12.10
C THR A 456 -5.95 -10.29 -12.68
N MET A 457 -5.66 -11.54 -13.06
CA MET A 457 -6.69 -12.48 -13.53
C MET A 457 -7.71 -12.78 -12.43
N ASP A 458 -7.24 -12.95 -11.19
CA ASP A 458 -8.04 -13.14 -9.99
C ASP A 458 -8.83 -11.87 -9.61
N MET A 459 -8.47 -10.70 -10.14
CA MET A 459 -9.31 -9.49 -10.06
C MET A 459 -10.57 -9.63 -10.92
N PHE A 460 -10.46 -10.26 -12.08
CA PHE A 460 -11.56 -10.50 -13.01
C PHE A 460 -12.36 -11.78 -12.68
N GLY A 461 -12.03 -12.42 -11.56
CA GLY A 461 -12.64 -13.64 -11.06
C GLY A 461 -11.83 -14.89 -11.43
N SER A 462 -11.96 -15.91 -10.58
CA SER A 462 -11.37 -17.24 -10.78
C SER A 462 -12.49 -18.28 -10.94
N ALA A 463 -12.19 -19.37 -11.66
CA ALA A 463 -13.04 -20.55 -11.59
C ALA A 463 -13.05 -21.06 -10.14
N PRO A 464 -14.18 -21.61 -9.64
CA PRO A 464 -14.22 -22.14 -8.29
C PRO A 464 -13.13 -23.21 -8.08
N ASP A 465 -12.45 -23.17 -6.94
CA ASP A 465 -11.44 -24.17 -6.62
C ASP A 465 -12.09 -25.54 -6.37
N PRO A 466 -11.49 -26.64 -6.84
CA PRO A 466 -11.95 -27.99 -6.48
C PRO A 466 -11.74 -28.29 -5.00
N LEU A 467 -12.43 -29.32 -4.50
CA LEU A 467 -12.08 -29.94 -3.22
C LEU A 467 -10.58 -30.28 -3.19
N SER A 468 -9.91 -29.85 -2.13
CA SER A 468 -8.51 -30.11 -1.83
C SER A 468 -8.31 -31.47 -1.16
N ASN A 469 -7.06 -31.95 -1.13
CA ASN A 469 -6.71 -33.20 -0.45
C ASN A 469 -7.05 -33.13 1.05
N ASP A 470 -6.77 -32.00 1.70
CA ASP A 470 -7.07 -31.81 3.11
C ASP A 470 -8.59 -31.89 3.37
N GLU A 471 -9.40 -31.34 2.46
CA GLU A 471 -10.87 -31.46 2.54
C GLU A 471 -11.37 -32.89 2.33
N LEU A 472 -10.70 -33.67 1.48
CA LEU A 472 -10.98 -35.09 1.33
C LEU A 472 -10.63 -35.86 2.60
N GLU A 473 -9.45 -35.63 3.18
CA GLU A 473 -9.03 -36.28 4.43
C GLU A 473 -10.02 -35.97 5.56
N LEU A 474 -10.45 -34.71 5.63
CA LEU A 474 -11.48 -34.29 6.56
C LEU A 474 -12.78 -35.04 6.32
N LEU A 475 -13.26 -35.11 5.08
CA LEU A 475 -14.49 -35.82 4.73
C LEU A 475 -14.42 -37.30 5.12
N VAL A 476 -13.33 -37.98 4.73
CA VAL A 476 -13.06 -39.39 5.07
C VAL A 476 -13.11 -39.61 6.58
N ALA A 477 -12.46 -38.74 7.34
CA ALA A 477 -12.41 -38.86 8.78
C ALA A 477 -13.75 -38.51 9.47
N ASP A 478 -14.58 -37.64 8.88
CA ASP A 478 -15.95 -37.37 9.39
C ASP A 478 -16.90 -38.52 9.14
N LEU A 479 -16.80 -39.16 7.97
CA LEU A 479 -17.58 -40.32 7.58
C LEU A 479 -17.08 -41.63 8.20
N GLN A 480 -15.93 -41.61 8.88
CA GLN A 480 -15.28 -42.79 9.48
C GLN A 480 -15.10 -43.94 8.47
N ILE A 481 -14.70 -43.62 7.24
CA ILE A 481 -14.54 -44.62 6.18
C ILE A 481 -13.42 -45.59 6.54
N GLU A 482 -13.72 -46.89 6.49
CA GLU A 482 -12.75 -47.96 6.72
C GLU A 482 -11.68 -48.01 5.60
N PRO A 483 -10.48 -48.59 5.84
CA PRO A 483 -9.41 -48.64 4.85
C PRO A 483 -9.82 -49.21 3.48
N GLU A 484 -10.74 -50.17 3.45
CA GLU A 484 -11.26 -50.76 2.21
C GLU A 484 -12.15 -49.80 1.43
N GLY A 485 -12.93 -48.95 2.10
CA GLY A 485 -13.74 -47.91 1.48
C GLY A 485 -12.92 -46.73 0.99
N ARG A 486 -11.73 -46.53 1.57
CA ARG A 486 -10.82 -45.43 1.21
C ARG A 486 -10.32 -45.52 -0.23
N GLU A 487 -10.00 -46.72 -0.72
CA GLU A 487 -9.55 -46.92 -2.10
C GLU A 487 -10.60 -46.44 -3.12
N VAL A 488 -11.88 -46.67 -2.83
CA VAL A 488 -12.99 -46.21 -3.70
C VAL A 488 -13.08 -44.69 -3.70
N VAL A 489 -13.00 -44.07 -2.52
CA VAL A 489 -13.01 -42.61 -2.37
C VAL A 489 -11.83 -41.96 -3.10
N ASP A 490 -10.62 -42.53 -2.99
CA ASP A 490 -9.43 -42.00 -3.65
C ASP A 490 -9.58 -42.07 -5.19
N VAL A 491 -10.14 -43.15 -5.75
CA VAL A 491 -10.37 -43.28 -7.20
C VAL A 491 -11.43 -42.28 -7.70
N LEU A 492 -12.53 -42.12 -6.97
CA LEU A 492 -13.56 -41.13 -7.29
C LEU A 492 -12.97 -39.71 -7.26
N PHE A 493 -12.16 -39.43 -6.24
CA PHE A 493 -11.54 -38.12 -6.06
C PHE A 493 -10.47 -37.80 -7.11
N GLU A 494 -9.63 -38.75 -7.50
CA GLU A 494 -8.69 -38.53 -8.62
C GLU A 494 -9.40 -38.25 -9.93
N THR A 495 -10.52 -38.95 -10.18
CA THR A 495 -11.37 -38.68 -11.35
C THR A 495 -11.98 -37.28 -11.29
N TYR A 496 -12.49 -36.89 -10.13
CA TYR A 496 -13.00 -35.55 -9.86
C TYR A 496 -11.94 -34.48 -10.10
N ARG A 497 -10.74 -34.62 -9.52
CA ARG A 497 -9.63 -33.67 -9.67
C ARG A 497 -9.21 -33.50 -11.13
N GLY A 498 -9.11 -34.60 -11.88
CA GLY A 498 -8.80 -34.55 -13.31
C GLY A 498 -9.81 -33.72 -14.10
N ARG A 499 -11.11 -33.88 -13.82
CA ARG A 499 -12.19 -33.11 -14.45
C ARG A 499 -12.22 -31.65 -13.99
N ALA A 500 -12.06 -31.40 -12.70
CA ALA A 500 -12.02 -30.03 -12.17
C ALA A 500 -10.84 -29.23 -12.73
N ALA A 501 -9.67 -29.87 -12.89
CA ALA A 501 -8.52 -29.25 -13.53
C ALA A 501 -8.80 -28.86 -14.99
N ASN A 502 -9.66 -29.59 -15.71
CA ASN A 502 -10.11 -29.20 -17.05
C ASN A 502 -10.99 -27.95 -17.01
N ILE A 503 -11.91 -27.84 -16.06
CA ILE A 503 -12.77 -26.65 -15.88
C ILE A 503 -11.90 -25.42 -15.63
N GLY A 504 -10.99 -25.49 -14.66
CA GLY A 504 -10.08 -24.37 -14.34
C GLY A 504 -9.13 -24.01 -15.49
N ARG A 505 -8.67 -24.99 -16.28
CA ARG A 505 -7.90 -24.72 -17.52
C ARG A 505 -8.75 -24.04 -18.58
N ALA A 506 -9.95 -24.55 -18.87
CA ALA A 506 -10.85 -24.00 -19.86
C ALA A 506 -11.22 -22.55 -19.54
N PHE A 507 -11.60 -22.28 -18.28
CA PHE A 507 -11.89 -20.92 -17.81
C PHE A 507 -10.71 -19.98 -18.03
N ARG A 508 -9.50 -20.34 -17.55
CA ARG A 508 -8.30 -19.50 -17.72
C ARG A 508 -7.98 -19.25 -19.19
N THR A 509 -8.08 -20.27 -20.03
CA THR A 509 -7.88 -20.12 -21.48
C THR A 509 -8.89 -19.14 -22.09
N SER A 510 -10.17 -19.26 -21.76
CA SER A 510 -11.22 -18.38 -22.27
C SER A 510 -11.14 -16.95 -21.71
N GLN A 511 -10.79 -16.79 -20.44
CA GLN A 511 -10.52 -15.50 -19.81
C GLN A 511 -9.36 -14.80 -20.51
N GLN A 512 -8.24 -15.52 -20.73
CA GLN A 512 -7.09 -14.99 -21.44
C GLN A 512 -7.44 -14.60 -22.89
N GLN A 513 -8.19 -15.42 -23.61
CA GLN A 513 -8.65 -15.09 -24.98
C GLN A 513 -9.54 -13.84 -25.00
N THR A 514 -10.42 -13.69 -24.01
CA THR A 514 -11.30 -12.53 -23.89
C THR A 514 -10.50 -11.25 -23.63
N MET A 515 -9.52 -11.31 -22.72
CA MET A 515 -8.61 -10.18 -22.47
C MET A 515 -7.75 -9.82 -23.69
N ILE A 516 -7.21 -10.82 -24.40
CA ILE A 516 -6.43 -10.59 -25.64
C ILE A 516 -7.28 -9.89 -26.70
N ARG A 517 -8.51 -10.37 -26.91
CA ARG A 517 -9.43 -9.79 -27.88
C ARG A 517 -9.78 -8.34 -27.56
N MET A 518 -10.00 -8.03 -26.29
CA MET A 518 -10.24 -6.66 -25.87
C MET A 518 -9.04 -5.75 -26.01
N ALA A 519 -7.85 -6.21 -25.66
CA ALA A 519 -6.63 -5.43 -25.85
C ALA A 519 -6.45 -5.07 -27.34
N ALA A 520 -6.81 -5.97 -28.25
CA ALA A 520 -6.84 -5.71 -29.68
C ALA A 520 -7.97 -4.73 -30.08
N GLU A 521 -9.16 -4.83 -29.49
CA GLU A 521 -10.30 -3.93 -29.77
C GLU A 521 -10.09 -2.51 -29.19
N ALA A 522 -9.34 -2.36 -28.09
CA ALA A 522 -9.00 -1.08 -27.44
C ALA A 522 -7.93 -0.24 -28.18
N GLY A 523 -7.31 -0.79 -29.23
CA GLY A 523 -6.41 -0.05 -30.11
C GLY A 523 -5.01 0.25 -29.55
N GLY A 524 -4.51 -0.58 -28.62
CA GLY A 524 -3.06 -0.69 -28.38
C GLY A 524 -2.46 -0.03 -27.13
N GLY A 525 -2.85 1.11 -26.55
CA GLY A 525 -3.31 2.36 -27.14
C GLY A 525 -3.93 3.28 -26.11
N ARG A 526 -5.20 2.97 -25.83
CA ARG A 526 -6.05 3.73 -24.92
C ARG A 526 -6.11 3.02 -23.59
N GLU A 527 -6.11 3.79 -22.50
CA GLU A 527 -6.49 3.25 -21.18
C GLU A 527 -7.86 2.56 -21.31
N MET A 528 -8.01 1.37 -20.73
CA MET A 528 -9.28 0.61 -20.70
C MET A 528 -10.47 1.48 -20.25
N GLY A 529 -10.23 2.55 -19.49
CA GLY A 529 -11.22 3.50 -19.00
C GLY A 529 -11.83 4.46 -20.03
N ALA A 530 -11.37 4.46 -21.29
CA ALA A 530 -11.78 5.47 -22.28
C ALA A 530 -13.05 5.12 -23.09
N ASP A 531 -13.50 3.85 -23.08
CA ASP A 531 -14.70 3.41 -23.82
C ASP A 531 -15.66 2.60 -22.90
N PRO A 532 -16.75 3.22 -22.42
CA PRO A 532 -17.76 2.58 -21.58
C PRO A 532 -18.38 1.31 -22.19
N GLU A 533 -18.58 1.25 -23.51
CA GLU A 533 -19.19 0.07 -24.16
C GLU A 533 -18.28 -1.15 -24.11
N LEU A 534 -16.96 -0.92 -24.27
CA LEU A 534 -15.94 -1.97 -24.20
C LEU A 534 -15.86 -2.58 -22.78
N ILE A 535 -15.93 -1.74 -21.74
CA ILE A 535 -15.94 -2.19 -20.33
C ILE A 535 -17.17 -3.04 -20.03
N ILE A 536 -18.34 -2.63 -20.50
CA ILE A 536 -19.60 -3.35 -20.27
C ILE A 536 -19.62 -4.69 -21.01
N ASP A 537 -19.13 -4.75 -22.25
CA ASP A 537 -19.05 -5.99 -23.01
C ASP A 537 -18.05 -6.97 -22.37
N PHE A 538 -16.96 -6.46 -21.79
CA PHE A 538 -16.01 -7.27 -21.03
C PHE A 538 -16.62 -7.89 -19.79
N ASP A 539 -17.21 -7.07 -18.92
CA ASP A 539 -17.83 -7.52 -17.68
C ASP A 539 -18.89 -8.60 -17.99
N ARG A 540 -19.69 -8.39 -19.04
CA ARG A 540 -20.66 -9.39 -19.51
C ARG A 540 -20.00 -10.70 -19.92
N LYS A 541 -18.96 -10.66 -20.75
CA LYS A 541 -18.25 -11.87 -21.22
C LYS A 541 -17.59 -12.60 -20.05
N MET A 542 -16.95 -11.86 -19.14
CA MET A 542 -16.32 -12.42 -17.94
C MET A 542 -17.35 -13.07 -17.03
N LYS A 543 -18.51 -12.43 -16.80
CA LYS A 543 -19.61 -13.03 -16.06
C LYS A 543 -20.10 -14.32 -16.71
N MET A 544 -20.29 -14.35 -18.03
CA MET A 544 -20.69 -15.58 -18.73
C MET A 544 -19.68 -16.73 -18.53
N LEU A 545 -18.38 -16.43 -18.57
CA LEU A 545 -17.34 -17.43 -18.32
C LEU A 545 -17.36 -17.94 -16.88
N LEU A 546 -17.53 -17.04 -15.91
CA LEU A 546 -17.62 -17.39 -14.49
C LEU A 546 -18.86 -18.23 -14.20
N ASP A 547 -20.01 -17.84 -14.75
CA ASP A 547 -21.28 -18.56 -14.58
C ASP A 547 -21.19 -19.97 -15.20
N GLN A 548 -20.54 -20.12 -16.37
CA GLN A 548 -20.30 -21.44 -16.97
C GLN A 548 -19.38 -22.30 -16.11
N ALA A 549 -18.24 -21.76 -15.65
CA ALA A 549 -17.31 -22.49 -14.80
C ALA A 549 -17.95 -22.92 -13.47
N ARG A 550 -18.81 -22.07 -12.90
CA ARG A 550 -19.61 -22.40 -11.72
C ARG A 550 -20.62 -23.52 -11.99
N SER A 551 -21.32 -23.47 -13.11
CA SER A 551 -22.27 -24.52 -13.50
C SER A 551 -21.57 -25.86 -13.71
N ASP A 552 -20.46 -25.87 -14.44
CA ASP A 552 -19.68 -27.10 -14.68
C ASP A 552 -19.13 -27.67 -13.37
N MET A 553 -18.64 -26.81 -12.47
CA MET A 553 -18.16 -27.24 -11.16
C MET A 553 -19.31 -27.75 -10.27
N HIS A 554 -20.49 -27.14 -10.38
CA HIS A 554 -21.69 -27.58 -9.66
C HIS A 554 -22.08 -29.01 -10.06
N GLU A 555 -22.19 -29.27 -11.36
CA GLU A 555 -22.50 -30.60 -11.88
C GLU A 555 -21.44 -31.63 -11.47
N LEU A 556 -20.17 -31.24 -11.48
CA LEU A 556 -19.07 -32.11 -11.08
C LEU A 556 -19.07 -32.44 -9.58
N ASP A 557 -19.30 -31.44 -8.73
CA ASP A 557 -19.44 -31.63 -7.28
C ASP A 557 -20.66 -32.52 -6.97
N ASP A 558 -21.80 -32.28 -7.62
CA ASP A 558 -23.02 -33.09 -7.40
C ASP A 558 -22.81 -34.55 -7.77
N GLN A 559 -22.16 -34.82 -8.90
CA GLN A 559 -21.80 -36.18 -9.31
C GLN A 559 -20.89 -36.85 -8.28
N LEU A 560 -19.87 -36.14 -7.78
CA LEU A 560 -18.99 -36.68 -6.73
C LEU A 560 -19.78 -37.04 -5.47
N PHE A 561 -20.65 -36.14 -4.98
CA PHE A 561 -21.43 -36.41 -3.77
C PHE A 561 -22.46 -37.53 -3.98
N ASP A 562 -23.09 -37.63 -5.14
CA ASP A 562 -24.00 -38.74 -5.47
C ASP A 562 -23.25 -40.08 -5.51
N ASP A 563 -22.06 -40.11 -6.10
CA ASP A 563 -21.21 -41.31 -6.13
C ASP A 563 -20.72 -41.69 -4.72
N LEU A 564 -20.43 -40.71 -3.87
CA LEU A 564 -20.06 -40.93 -2.47
C LEU A 564 -21.24 -41.42 -1.61
N VAL A 565 -22.47 -40.98 -1.89
CA VAL A 565 -23.68 -41.50 -1.24
C VAL A 565 -23.84 -43.00 -1.49
N LEU A 566 -23.45 -43.48 -2.68
CA LEU A 566 -23.44 -44.91 -2.98
C LEU A 566 -22.35 -45.69 -2.22
N ALA A 567 -21.31 -45.00 -1.75
CA ALA A 567 -20.19 -45.59 -1.01
C ALA A 567 -20.42 -45.62 0.52
N VAL A 568 -21.40 -44.86 1.05
CA VAL A 568 -21.72 -44.83 2.48
C VAL A 568 -23.05 -45.53 2.79
N GLU A 569 -23.04 -46.48 3.73
CA GLU A 569 -24.22 -47.30 4.04
C GLU A 569 -25.15 -46.68 5.11
N ARG A 570 -24.65 -45.77 5.95
CA ARG A 570 -25.39 -45.26 7.11
C ARG A 570 -26.12 -43.96 6.76
N ALA A 571 -27.38 -43.86 7.19
CA ALA A 571 -28.19 -42.64 7.01
C ALA A 571 -27.56 -41.40 7.67
N GLU A 572 -26.83 -41.58 8.77
CA GLU A 572 -26.11 -40.49 9.45
C GLU A 572 -24.96 -39.93 8.61
N ASP A 573 -24.30 -40.78 7.81
CA ASP A 573 -23.18 -40.41 6.95
C ASP A 573 -23.69 -39.65 5.71
N GLN A 574 -24.89 -39.96 5.23
CA GLN A 574 -25.56 -39.21 4.17
C GLN A 574 -25.90 -37.77 4.57
N VAL A 575 -26.24 -37.53 5.85
CA VAL A 575 -26.46 -36.17 6.37
C VAL A 575 -25.15 -35.37 6.38
N ILE A 576 -24.04 -36.00 6.74
CA ILE A 576 -22.70 -35.37 6.70
C ILE A 576 -22.33 -35.03 5.25
N LEU A 577 -22.55 -35.94 4.30
CA LEU A 577 -22.31 -35.65 2.87
C LEU A 577 -23.10 -34.44 2.39
N GLU A 578 -24.37 -34.31 2.82
CA GLU A 578 -25.19 -33.14 2.48
C GLU A 578 -24.63 -31.84 3.09
N TRP A 579 -24.09 -31.88 4.30
CA TRP A 579 -23.40 -30.73 4.90
C TRP A 579 -22.14 -30.31 4.13
N TYR A 580 -21.38 -31.27 3.61
CA TYR A 580 -20.24 -31.01 2.72
C TYR A 580 -20.69 -30.46 1.35
N ARG A 581 -21.79 -30.98 0.78
CA ARG A 581 -22.40 -30.43 -0.43
C ARG A 581 -22.81 -28.97 -0.24
N MET A 582 -23.49 -28.65 0.86
CA MET A 582 -23.83 -27.26 1.24
C MET A 582 -22.59 -26.40 1.48
N SER A 583 -21.51 -26.96 2.04
CA SER A 583 -20.23 -26.28 2.20
C SER A 583 -19.62 -25.87 0.87
N ARG A 584 -19.62 -26.79 -0.10
CA ARG A 584 -19.15 -26.56 -1.46
C ARG A 584 -19.98 -25.52 -2.19
N GLU A 585 -21.29 -25.56 -2.01
CA GLU A 585 -22.17 -24.55 -2.58
C GLU A 585 -21.80 -23.14 -2.11
N ARG A 586 -21.54 -22.94 -0.82
CA ARG A 586 -21.11 -21.63 -0.28
C ARG A 586 -19.78 -21.16 -0.88
N GLU A 587 -18.80 -22.05 -1.02
CA GLU A 587 -17.49 -21.72 -1.60
C GLU A 587 -17.59 -21.30 -3.07
N ARG A 588 -18.48 -21.93 -3.86
CA ARG A 588 -18.67 -21.56 -5.29
C ARG A 588 -19.35 -20.20 -5.48
N MET A 589 -20.15 -19.78 -4.50
CA MET A 589 -20.92 -18.52 -4.54
C MET A 589 -20.11 -17.31 -4.09
N ASP A 590 -18.87 -17.50 -3.63
CA ASP A 590 -17.96 -16.40 -3.32
C ASP A 590 -17.55 -15.67 -4.63
N GLY A 591 -17.63 -14.33 -4.62
CA GLY A 591 -17.21 -13.44 -5.70
C GLY A 591 -18.03 -13.47 -7.00
N SER A 592 -19.31 -13.03 -6.98
CA SER A 592 -20.29 -13.28 -8.07
C SER A 592 -19.94 -12.68 -9.45
N SER A 593 -19.18 -11.60 -9.52
CA SER A 593 -18.81 -10.88 -10.76
C SER A 593 -17.53 -10.07 -10.60
N MET A 594 -16.93 -9.62 -11.72
CA MET A 594 -15.77 -8.70 -11.71
C MET A 594 -16.09 -7.44 -10.90
N MET A 595 -17.22 -6.79 -11.19
CA MET A 595 -17.61 -5.56 -10.47
C MET A 595 -17.90 -5.83 -8.99
N SER A 596 -18.46 -6.99 -8.62
CA SER A 596 -18.60 -7.37 -7.20
C SER A 596 -17.24 -7.56 -6.52
N ASN A 597 -16.32 -8.29 -7.15
CA ASN A 597 -14.98 -8.51 -6.60
C ASN A 597 -14.19 -7.20 -6.46
N VAL A 598 -14.38 -6.28 -7.41
CA VAL A 598 -13.83 -4.94 -7.36
C VAL A 598 -14.47 -4.15 -6.21
N VAL A 599 -15.80 -4.17 -6.06
CA VAL A 599 -16.51 -3.49 -4.96
C VAL A 599 -16.14 -4.08 -3.60
N ASP A 600 -16.00 -5.39 -3.47
CA ASP A 600 -15.56 -6.05 -2.23
C ASP A 600 -14.09 -5.76 -1.91
N ARG A 601 -13.23 -5.60 -2.93
CA ARG A 601 -11.84 -5.15 -2.74
C ARG A 601 -11.73 -3.65 -2.45
N MET A 602 -12.59 -2.82 -3.03
CA MET A 602 -12.62 -1.36 -2.84
C MET A 602 -13.45 -0.93 -1.63
N GLY A 603 -14.31 -1.80 -1.09
CA GLY A 603 -15.33 -1.41 -0.11
C GLY A 603 -15.85 -2.51 0.80
N GLY A 604 -15.33 -3.73 0.71
CA GLY A 604 -15.64 -4.79 1.67
C GLY A 604 -15.26 -4.35 3.08
N GLY A 605 -16.15 -4.54 4.05
CA GLY A 605 -15.88 -4.21 5.44
C GLY A 605 -14.59 -4.89 5.94
N MET A 606 -13.88 -4.24 6.87
CA MET A 606 -12.68 -4.81 7.52
C MET A 606 -12.95 -6.12 8.26
N ASN A 607 -14.22 -6.38 8.57
CA ASN A 607 -14.72 -7.64 9.09
C ASN A 607 -15.23 -8.53 7.95
N GLN A 608 -14.46 -9.57 7.65
CA GLN A 608 -14.79 -10.63 6.69
C GLN A 608 -15.45 -11.84 7.36
N GLY A 609 -15.86 -11.74 8.63
CA GLY A 609 -16.45 -12.86 9.36
C GLY A 609 -17.72 -13.44 8.72
N TRP A 610 -18.42 -12.67 7.88
CA TRP A 610 -19.59 -13.11 7.13
C TRP A 610 -19.25 -14.04 5.94
N THR A 611 -18.03 -13.96 5.38
CA THR A 611 -17.58 -14.83 4.28
C THR A 611 -17.05 -16.17 4.78
N ILE A 612 -16.74 -16.28 6.07
CA ILE A 612 -16.10 -17.48 6.62
C ILE A 612 -17.06 -18.66 6.62
N ASN A 613 -16.66 -19.72 5.93
CA ASN A 613 -17.28 -21.03 6.07
C ASN A 613 -16.84 -21.68 7.40
N VAL A 614 -17.64 -21.46 8.45
CA VAL A 614 -17.35 -21.90 9.82
C VAL A 614 -17.15 -23.41 9.93
N PHE A 615 -17.84 -24.20 9.10
CA PHE A 615 -17.66 -25.64 9.00
C PHE A 615 -16.24 -26.03 8.60
N ARG A 616 -15.65 -25.31 7.64
CA ARG A 616 -14.26 -25.55 7.18
C ARG A 616 -13.23 -25.06 8.19
N LEU A 617 -13.53 -24.00 8.91
CA LEU A 617 -12.62 -23.44 9.89
C LEU A 617 -12.25 -24.45 11.01
N VAL A 618 -13.12 -25.42 11.29
CA VAL A 618 -12.86 -26.52 12.26
C VAL A 618 -11.59 -27.29 11.91
N ALA A 619 -11.26 -27.44 10.63
CA ALA A 619 -10.03 -28.09 10.17
C ALA A 619 -8.74 -27.43 10.65
N SER A 620 -8.82 -26.14 11.03
CA SER A 620 -7.65 -25.38 11.50
C SER A 620 -7.21 -25.73 12.94
N ILE A 621 -7.92 -26.64 13.60
CA ILE A 621 -7.62 -27.17 14.92
C ILE A 621 -7.64 -28.70 14.92
N GLU A 622 -6.70 -29.30 15.64
CA GLU A 622 -6.66 -30.76 15.82
C GLU A 622 -7.74 -31.18 16.83
N LEU A 623 -8.67 -32.04 16.38
CA LEU A 623 -9.75 -32.60 17.19
C LEU A 623 -9.67 -34.13 17.20
N THR A 624 -10.00 -34.73 18.34
CA THR A 624 -10.25 -36.17 18.41
C THR A 624 -11.55 -36.53 17.65
N PRO A 625 -11.72 -37.78 17.19
CA PRO A 625 -12.94 -38.20 16.50
C PRO A 625 -14.24 -37.91 17.30
N ALA A 626 -14.20 -38.05 18.63
CA ALA A 626 -15.34 -37.79 19.50
C ALA A 626 -15.64 -36.29 19.68
N GLU A 627 -14.62 -35.42 19.68
CA GLU A 627 -14.81 -33.97 19.65
C GLU A 627 -15.37 -33.52 18.31
N ARG A 628 -14.85 -34.08 17.23
CA ARG A 628 -15.29 -33.79 15.87
C ARG A 628 -16.76 -34.11 15.67
N ARG A 629 -17.23 -35.28 16.13
CA ARG A 629 -18.66 -35.62 16.08
C ARG A 629 -19.53 -34.63 16.84
N ARG A 630 -19.14 -34.20 18.04
CA ARG A 630 -19.88 -33.19 18.82
C ARG A 630 -19.94 -31.84 18.10
N VAL A 631 -18.86 -31.46 17.40
CA VAL A 631 -18.82 -30.23 16.59
C VAL A 631 -19.77 -30.32 15.40
N LEU A 632 -19.79 -31.45 14.69
CA LEU A 632 -20.73 -31.69 13.59
C LEU A 632 -22.19 -31.57 14.08
N ASP A 633 -22.52 -32.23 15.18
CA ASP A 633 -23.86 -32.17 15.78
C ASP A 633 -24.25 -30.74 16.19
N ALA A 634 -23.29 -29.95 16.70
CA ALA A 634 -23.51 -28.55 17.09
C ALA A 634 -23.77 -27.62 15.90
N LEU A 635 -23.38 -28.01 14.68
CA LEU A 635 -23.58 -27.23 13.45
C LEU A 635 -24.81 -27.68 12.63
N ALA A 636 -25.52 -28.74 13.03
CA ALA A 636 -26.60 -29.33 12.25
C ALA A 636 -27.65 -28.31 11.76
N ASP A 637 -28.06 -27.39 12.64
CA ASP A 637 -29.07 -26.34 12.35
C ASP A 637 -28.47 -25.07 11.72
N TRP A 638 -27.14 -25.00 11.57
CA TRP A 638 -26.43 -23.85 10.98
C TRP A 638 -26.35 -23.93 9.45
N HIS A 639 -26.13 -25.13 8.90
CA HIS A 639 -25.84 -25.32 7.47
C HIS A 639 -26.91 -24.74 6.52
N GLY A 640 -28.17 -25.15 6.69
CA GLY A 640 -29.26 -24.76 5.80
C GLY A 640 -29.51 -23.25 5.75
N PRO A 641 -29.76 -22.58 6.90
CA PRO A 641 -29.99 -21.14 6.94
C PRO A 641 -28.82 -20.31 6.38
N VAL A 642 -27.56 -20.69 6.66
CA VAL A 642 -26.41 -19.94 6.14
C VAL A 642 -26.23 -20.12 4.64
N THR A 643 -26.42 -21.33 4.10
CA THR A 643 -26.38 -21.54 2.65
C THR A 643 -27.44 -20.72 1.93
N GLU A 644 -28.66 -20.61 2.48
CA GLU A 644 -29.71 -19.77 1.89
C GLU A 644 -29.37 -18.27 1.93
N LEU A 645 -28.77 -17.80 3.02
CA LEU A 645 -28.29 -16.42 3.11
C LEU A 645 -27.18 -16.14 2.09
N VAL A 646 -26.22 -17.06 1.91
CA VAL A 646 -25.16 -16.92 0.90
C VAL A 646 -25.73 -16.84 -0.52
N ARG A 647 -26.74 -17.66 -0.87
CA ARG A 647 -27.45 -17.57 -2.16
C ARG A 647 -28.08 -16.20 -2.37
N ARG A 648 -28.76 -15.69 -1.35
CA ARG A 648 -29.39 -14.36 -1.39
C ARG A 648 -28.34 -13.25 -1.52
N ASN A 649 -27.19 -13.35 -0.85
CA ASN A 649 -26.09 -12.40 -1.03
C ASN A 649 -25.60 -12.38 -2.48
N ALA A 650 -25.32 -13.55 -3.06
CA ALA A 650 -24.83 -13.65 -4.44
C ALA A 650 -25.83 -13.04 -5.46
N ALA A 651 -27.13 -13.22 -5.22
CA ALA A 651 -28.18 -12.58 -6.03
C ALA A 651 -28.21 -11.05 -5.89
N ILE A 652 -27.90 -10.52 -4.70
CA ILE A 652 -27.76 -9.07 -4.47
C ILE A 652 -26.51 -8.52 -5.17
N ASP A 653 -25.39 -9.23 -5.09
CA ASP A 653 -24.14 -8.84 -5.77
C ASP A 653 -24.35 -8.69 -7.29
N ASP A 654 -25.10 -9.62 -7.90
CA ASP A 654 -25.50 -9.54 -9.32
C ASP A 654 -26.37 -8.32 -9.63
N ARG A 655 -27.27 -7.92 -8.72
CA ARG A 655 -28.08 -6.70 -8.86
C ARG A 655 -27.20 -5.46 -8.81
N ILE A 656 -26.25 -5.39 -7.87
CA ILE A 656 -25.30 -4.26 -7.73
C ILE A 656 -24.45 -4.10 -9.00
N ALA A 657 -23.91 -5.19 -9.55
CA ALA A 657 -23.18 -5.16 -10.81
C ALA A 657 -24.05 -4.59 -11.95
N GLY A 658 -25.33 -4.95 -12.01
CA GLY A 658 -26.29 -4.38 -12.97
C GLY A 658 -26.57 -2.88 -12.78
N PHE A 659 -26.51 -2.35 -11.56
CA PHE A 659 -26.58 -0.89 -11.33
C PHE A 659 -25.30 -0.19 -11.78
N MET A 660 -24.13 -0.74 -11.46
CA MET A 660 -22.84 -0.18 -11.87
C MET A 660 -22.71 -0.10 -13.39
N ASN A 661 -23.11 -1.15 -14.12
CA ASN A 661 -23.13 -1.14 -15.58
C ASN A 661 -24.06 -0.05 -16.15
N ARG A 662 -25.22 0.19 -15.53
CA ARG A 662 -26.11 1.31 -15.91
C ARG A 662 -25.48 2.68 -15.64
N MET A 663 -24.80 2.83 -14.50
CA MET A 663 -24.09 4.07 -14.15
C MET A 663 -22.94 4.38 -15.12
N ILE A 664 -22.21 3.37 -15.58
CA ILE A 664 -21.14 3.51 -16.59
C ILE A 664 -21.73 4.01 -17.92
N THR A 665 -22.85 3.45 -18.38
CA THR A 665 -23.52 3.89 -19.62
C THR A 665 -24.00 5.34 -19.55
N LEU A 666 -24.36 5.82 -18.35
CA LEU A 666 -24.87 7.18 -18.14
C LEU A 666 -23.75 8.23 -18.10
N GLN A 667 -22.46 7.90 -18.20
CA GLN A 667 -21.36 8.89 -18.27
C GLN A 667 -21.32 9.59 -19.65
N SER A 668 -22.20 10.56 -19.89
CA SER A 668 -22.23 11.40 -21.10
C SER A 668 -21.73 12.84 -20.84
N ASP A 669 -21.22 13.50 -21.88
CA ASP A 669 -20.84 14.92 -21.86
C ASP A 669 -22.10 15.81 -21.78
N GLY A 670 -22.59 15.99 -20.56
CA GLY A 670 -23.72 16.87 -20.24
C GLY A 670 -25.02 16.09 -20.04
N PHE A 671 -25.60 16.22 -18.84
CA PHE A 671 -26.86 15.57 -18.47
C PHE A 671 -28.05 16.49 -18.73
N ASP A 672 -29.09 15.99 -19.38
CA ASP A 672 -30.40 16.64 -19.37
C ASP A 672 -31.20 16.34 -18.09
N GLU A 673 -32.36 16.99 -17.92
CA GLU A 673 -33.18 16.85 -16.70
C GLU A 673 -33.76 15.43 -16.54
N GLN A 674 -33.94 14.69 -17.65
CA GLN A 674 -34.44 13.32 -17.66
C GLN A 674 -33.33 12.33 -17.26
N GLU A 675 -32.12 12.50 -17.80
CA GLU A 675 -30.93 11.71 -17.45
C GLU A 675 -30.55 11.93 -15.97
N LEU A 676 -30.69 13.16 -15.45
CA LEU A 676 -30.46 13.45 -14.03
C LEU A 676 -31.47 12.74 -13.11
N GLU A 677 -32.72 12.60 -13.53
CA GLU A 677 -33.75 11.90 -12.77
C GLU A 677 -33.56 10.36 -12.84
N GLU A 678 -33.09 9.86 -13.99
CA GLU A 678 -32.69 8.46 -14.13
C GLU A 678 -31.49 8.13 -13.24
N ILE A 679 -30.45 8.98 -13.21
CA ILE A 679 -29.30 8.82 -12.31
C ILE A 679 -29.74 8.81 -10.84
N ARG A 680 -30.65 9.71 -10.44
CA ARG A 680 -31.19 9.72 -9.07
C ARG A 680 -31.90 8.41 -8.73
N THR A 681 -32.76 7.94 -9.63
CA THR A 681 -33.48 6.67 -9.46
C THR A 681 -32.51 5.50 -9.32
N VAL A 682 -31.48 5.43 -10.18
CA VAL A 682 -30.44 4.40 -10.13
C VAL A 682 -29.66 4.45 -8.82
N VAL A 683 -29.32 5.65 -8.34
CA VAL A 683 -28.61 5.85 -7.06
C VAL A 683 -29.48 5.47 -5.85
N ASP A 684 -30.76 5.84 -5.85
CA ASP A 684 -31.70 5.51 -4.78
C ASP A 684 -31.93 3.99 -4.70
N ASP A 685 -32.15 3.35 -5.85
CA ASP A 685 -32.28 1.89 -5.94
C ASP A 685 -31.00 1.19 -5.47
N MET A 686 -29.83 1.66 -5.92
CA MET A 686 -28.54 1.09 -5.50
C MET A 686 -28.32 1.25 -3.99
N THR A 687 -28.72 2.38 -3.41
CA THR A 687 -28.66 2.62 -1.97
C THR A 687 -29.55 1.64 -1.20
N ALA A 688 -30.76 1.39 -1.69
CA ALA A 688 -31.67 0.42 -1.09
C ALA A 688 -31.12 -1.02 -1.16
N VAL A 689 -30.54 -1.41 -2.31
CA VAL A 689 -29.91 -2.73 -2.49
C VAL A 689 -28.67 -2.90 -1.60
N GLN A 690 -27.85 -1.86 -1.45
CA GLN A 690 -26.70 -1.89 -0.54
C GLN A 690 -27.11 -1.99 0.93
N THR A 691 -28.22 -1.37 1.31
CA THR A 691 -28.78 -1.52 2.65
C THR A 691 -29.25 -2.96 2.90
N GLU A 692 -29.95 -3.55 1.93
CA GLU A 692 -30.36 -4.96 1.97
C GLU A 692 -29.15 -5.91 2.06
N GLN A 693 -28.09 -5.62 1.30
CA GLN A 693 -26.84 -6.39 1.33
C GLN A 693 -26.18 -6.35 2.70
N GLU A 694 -26.08 -5.16 3.31
CA GLU A 694 -25.46 -4.99 4.61
C GLU A 694 -26.24 -5.71 5.72
N GLU A 695 -27.57 -5.58 5.75
CA GLU A 695 -28.42 -6.31 6.70
C GLU A 695 -28.21 -7.83 6.58
N LEU A 696 -28.10 -8.32 5.35
CA LEU A 696 -27.85 -9.74 5.08
C LEU A 696 -26.44 -10.17 5.51
N ARG A 697 -25.41 -9.36 5.22
CA ARG A 697 -24.02 -9.63 5.65
C ARG A 697 -23.90 -9.62 7.18
N GLN A 698 -24.63 -8.75 7.86
CA GLN A 698 -24.73 -8.76 9.33
C GLN A 698 -25.41 -10.04 9.83
N GLU A 699 -26.52 -10.47 9.21
CA GLU A 699 -27.18 -11.73 9.57
C GLU A 699 -26.23 -12.93 9.38
N LEU A 700 -25.50 -12.99 8.26
CA LEU A 700 -24.47 -14.00 8.02
C LEU A 700 -23.39 -14.01 9.11
N LEU A 701 -22.87 -12.83 9.46
CA LEU A 701 -21.87 -12.68 10.52
C LEU A 701 -22.40 -13.17 11.88
N GLU A 702 -23.63 -12.81 12.25
CA GLU A 702 -24.27 -13.23 13.50
C GLU A 702 -24.47 -14.75 13.55
N ARG A 703 -24.90 -15.36 12.43
CA ARG A 703 -25.04 -16.82 12.30
C ARG A 703 -23.70 -17.52 12.40
N ASN A 704 -22.65 -16.98 11.78
CA ASN A 704 -21.29 -17.51 11.87
C ASN A 704 -20.76 -17.43 13.30
N ARG A 705 -20.95 -16.30 13.99
CA ARG A 705 -20.61 -16.15 15.41
C ARG A 705 -21.37 -17.16 16.29
N ALA A 706 -22.66 -17.34 16.06
CA ALA A 706 -23.47 -18.33 16.79
C ALA A 706 -22.99 -19.77 16.55
N GLY A 707 -22.63 -20.12 15.31
CA GLY A 707 -22.05 -21.42 14.96
C GLY A 707 -20.71 -21.66 15.67
N ILE A 708 -19.83 -20.65 15.70
CA ILE A 708 -18.57 -20.71 16.45
C ILE A 708 -18.83 -20.93 17.94
N GLU A 709 -19.74 -20.17 18.55
CA GLU A 709 -20.05 -20.30 19.98
C GLU A 709 -20.68 -21.66 20.32
N ALA A 710 -21.52 -22.21 19.44
CA ALA A 710 -22.08 -23.55 19.59
C ALA A 710 -20.98 -24.63 19.60
N MET A 711 -20.02 -24.55 18.67
CA MET A 711 -18.87 -25.46 18.64
C MET A 711 -17.97 -25.29 19.87
N VAL A 712 -17.71 -24.05 20.29
CA VAL A 712 -16.90 -23.79 21.49
C VAL A 712 -17.57 -24.39 22.74
N GLY A 713 -18.89 -24.33 22.84
CA GLY A 713 -19.64 -24.88 23.97
C GLY A 713 -19.52 -26.40 24.13
N VAL A 714 -19.15 -27.13 23.08
CA VAL A 714 -19.00 -28.60 23.10
C VAL A 714 -17.55 -29.09 23.13
N LEU A 715 -16.59 -28.19 22.92
CA LEU A 715 -15.16 -28.46 22.93
C LEU A 715 -14.54 -28.23 24.32
N PRO A 716 -13.42 -28.91 24.66
CA PRO A 716 -12.62 -28.51 25.81
C PRO A 716 -12.17 -27.05 25.70
N ASN A 717 -12.03 -26.38 26.85
CA ASN A 717 -11.74 -24.95 26.91
C ASN A 717 -10.54 -24.53 26.05
N GLU A 718 -9.47 -25.32 26.01
CA GLU A 718 -8.28 -25.03 25.20
C GLU A 718 -8.60 -25.01 23.70
N ASN A 719 -9.27 -26.04 23.18
CA ASN A 719 -9.66 -26.13 21.77
C ASN A 719 -10.71 -25.06 21.41
N GLY A 720 -11.62 -24.75 22.34
CA GLY A 720 -12.58 -23.65 22.19
C GLY A 720 -11.90 -22.28 22.04
N VAL A 721 -10.91 -21.98 22.90
CA VAL A 721 -10.12 -20.73 22.80
C VAL A 721 -9.37 -20.65 21.48
N ARG A 722 -8.75 -21.75 21.03
CA ARG A 722 -8.06 -21.82 19.73
C ARG A 722 -9.02 -21.56 18.56
N LEU A 723 -10.21 -22.17 18.57
CA LEU A 723 -11.22 -21.97 17.52
C LEU A 723 -11.69 -20.51 17.42
N ARG A 724 -11.98 -19.87 18.56
CA ARG A 724 -12.34 -18.44 18.59
C ARG A 724 -11.22 -17.57 18.04
N SER A 725 -9.98 -17.87 18.42
CA SER A 725 -8.82 -17.14 17.91
C SER A 725 -8.68 -17.28 16.39
N ARG A 726 -8.84 -18.50 15.85
CA ARG A 726 -8.81 -18.76 14.40
C ARG A 726 -9.91 -18.00 13.66
N PHE A 727 -11.13 -18.00 14.20
CA PHE A 727 -12.25 -17.26 13.61
C PHE A 727 -11.98 -15.75 13.60
N ARG A 728 -11.48 -15.20 14.71
CA ARG A 728 -11.15 -13.77 14.81
C ARG A 728 -10.03 -13.38 13.83
N MET A 729 -8.99 -14.20 13.70
CA MET A 729 -7.91 -13.95 12.75
C MET A 729 -8.37 -14.01 11.30
N ALA A 730 -9.24 -14.97 10.97
CA ALA A 730 -9.84 -15.10 9.64
C ALA A 730 -10.84 -13.97 9.35
N SER A 731 -11.53 -13.44 10.37
CA SER A 731 -12.50 -12.35 10.22
C SER A 731 -11.83 -11.00 10.00
N PHE A 732 -10.60 -10.81 10.51
CA PHE A 732 -9.87 -9.54 10.42
C PHE A 732 -8.46 -9.75 9.83
N PRO A 733 -8.32 -10.25 8.59
CA PRO A 733 -7.02 -10.57 8.04
C PRO A 733 -6.11 -9.35 7.96
N ALA A 734 -6.64 -8.16 7.67
CA ALA A 734 -5.86 -6.91 7.66
C ALA A 734 -5.27 -6.53 9.03
N VAL A 735 -5.88 -6.98 10.13
CA VAL A 735 -5.34 -6.76 11.49
C VAL A 735 -4.21 -7.73 11.79
N TYR A 736 -4.31 -8.99 11.36
CA TYR A 736 -3.38 -10.05 11.77
C TYR A 736 -2.31 -10.40 10.72
N ARG A 737 -2.47 -10.02 9.44
CA ARG A 737 -1.42 -10.12 8.39
C ARG A 737 -0.51 -8.91 8.43
N ASP A 738 0.17 -8.76 9.56
CA ASP A 738 1.03 -7.63 9.87
C ASP A 738 2.50 -8.00 9.65
N PRO A 739 3.22 -7.36 8.71
CA PRO A 739 4.63 -7.64 8.46
C PRO A 739 5.54 -7.12 9.57
N HIS A 740 5.07 -6.22 10.45
CA HIS A 740 5.84 -5.82 11.63
C HIS A 740 5.77 -6.87 12.74
N SER A 741 4.84 -7.83 12.68
CA SER A 741 4.69 -8.88 13.70
C SER A 741 6.01 -9.62 13.96
N MET A 742 6.41 -9.65 15.23
CA MET A 742 7.60 -10.37 15.71
C MET A 742 7.27 -11.79 16.16
N THR A 743 6.01 -12.22 16.06
CA THR A 743 5.52 -13.51 16.60
C THR A 743 6.31 -14.70 16.05
N ASP A 744 6.44 -14.78 14.73
CA ASP A 744 7.13 -15.90 14.07
C ASP A 744 8.65 -15.85 14.30
N LEU A 745 9.23 -14.65 14.30
CA LEU A 745 10.67 -14.45 14.56
C LEU A 745 11.04 -14.79 16.00
N LEU A 746 10.22 -14.44 16.98
CA LEU A 746 10.41 -14.81 18.38
C LEU A 746 10.23 -16.32 18.60
N LEU A 747 9.27 -16.94 17.90
CA LEU A 747 9.10 -18.38 17.93
C LEU A 747 10.32 -19.09 17.31
N ALA A 748 10.81 -18.63 16.17
CA ALA A 748 12.02 -19.14 15.54
C ALA A 748 13.25 -18.98 16.45
N ALA A 749 13.43 -17.81 17.06
CA ALA A 749 14.50 -17.55 18.02
C ALA A 749 14.44 -18.50 19.22
N SER A 750 13.24 -18.77 19.76
CA SER A 750 13.07 -19.70 20.89
C SER A 750 13.44 -21.16 20.58
N ARG A 751 13.51 -21.52 19.29
CA ARG A 751 13.86 -22.85 18.80
C ARG A 751 15.32 -22.99 18.40
N LEU A 752 16.14 -21.95 18.56
CA LEU A 752 17.57 -22.01 18.25
C LEU A 752 18.30 -22.98 19.19
N ASP A 753 19.11 -23.86 18.59
CA ASP A 753 20.03 -24.72 19.32
C ASP A 753 21.21 -23.89 19.87
N GLY A 754 21.73 -24.29 21.03
CA GLY A 754 22.92 -23.67 21.62
C GLY A 754 22.71 -22.30 22.29
N LEU A 755 21.46 -21.90 22.57
CA LEU A 755 21.17 -20.73 23.41
C LEU A 755 21.66 -20.94 24.85
N ASP A 756 22.30 -19.92 25.41
CA ASP A 756 22.58 -19.86 26.85
C ASP A 756 21.27 -19.88 27.67
N ASP A 757 21.31 -20.44 28.88
CA ASP A 757 20.12 -20.57 29.73
C ASP A 757 19.54 -19.21 30.12
N GLY A 758 20.37 -18.18 30.30
CA GLY A 758 19.94 -16.81 30.55
C GLY A 758 19.20 -16.22 29.34
N VAL A 759 19.80 -16.34 28.15
CA VAL A 759 19.18 -15.87 26.89
C VAL A 759 17.85 -16.60 26.63
N ARG A 760 17.77 -17.90 26.92
CA ARG A 760 16.53 -18.68 26.77
C ARG A 760 15.43 -18.18 27.71
N ALA A 761 15.76 -17.85 28.96
CA ALA A 761 14.81 -17.28 29.91
C ALA A 761 14.34 -15.88 29.48
N GLU A 762 15.26 -15.03 29.02
CA GLU A 762 14.93 -13.69 28.52
C GLU A 762 14.05 -13.74 27.26
N LEU A 763 14.33 -14.65 26.31
CA LEU A 763 13.51 -14.85 25.12
C LEU A 763 12.10 -15.34 25.47
N TYR A 764 11.96 -16.22 26.47
CA TYR A 764 10.66 -16.70 26.93
C TYR A 764 9.80 -15.55 27.48
N GLU A 765 10.36 -14.71 28.36
CA GLU A 765 9.64 -13.55 28.91
C GLU A 765 9.38 -12.49 27.83
N LEU A 766 10.34 -12.22 26.94
CA LEU A 766 10.17 -11.28 25.82
C LEU A 766 9.01 -11.70 24.91
N ARG A 767 8.94 -12.99 24.55
CA ARG A 767 7.86 -13.54 23.73
C ARG A 767 6.52 -13.43 24.45
N LYS A 768 6.46 -13.80 25.71
CA LYS A 768 5.22 -13.75 26.51
C LYS A 768 4.69 -12.31 26.64
N GLU A 769 5.57 -11.35 26.91
CA GLU A 769 5.22 -9.93 26.96
C GLU A 769 4.71 -9.44 25.59
N TYR A 770 5.44 -9.80 24.53
CA TYR A 770 5.09 -9.40 23.17
C TYR A 770 3.73 -9.95 22.75
N ASP A 771 3.52 -11.27 22.85
CA ASP A 771 2.27 -11.93 22.45
C ASP A 771 1.07 -11.28 23.16
N ALA A 772 1.17 -11.04 24.48
CA ALA A 772 0.11 -10.40 25.25
C ALA A 772 -0.21 -8.97 24.79
N ARG A 773 0.82 -8.14 24.59
CA ARG A 773 0.63 -6.73 24.23
C ARG A 773 0.23 -6.57 22.76
N TYR A 774 0.82 -7.35 21.87
CA TYR A 774 0.48 -7.42 20.45
C TYR A 774 -0.99 -7.78 20.25
N HIS A 775 -1.46 -8.85 20.91
CA HIS A 775 -2.87 -9.24 20.84
C HIS A 775 -3.83 -8.22 21.48
N THR A 776 -3.36 -7.41 22.45
CA THR A 776 -4.14 -6.29 22.97
C THR A 776 -4.35 -5.21 21.91
N TYR A 777 -3.32 -4.87 21.13
CA TYR A 777 -3.45 -3.94 20.00
C TYR A 777 -4.36 -4.50 18.89
N CYS A 778 -4.18 -5.77 18.51
CA CYS A 778 -5.10 -6.43 17.57
C CYS A 778 -6.55 -6.42 18.09
N GLY A 779 -6.74 -6.63 19.39
CA GLY A 779 -8.05 -6.58 20.01
C GLY A 779 -8.74 -5.23 19.87
N ARG A 780 -8.01 -4.15 20.19
CA ARG A 780 -8.49 -2.77 20.01
C ARG A 780 -8.78 -2.43 18.55
N LEU A 781 -7.95 -2.88 17.61
CA LEU A 781 -8.19 -2.70 16.17
C LEU A 781 -9.49 -3.38 15.74
N VAL A 782 -9.70 -4.63 16.18
CA VAL A 782 -10.94 -5.35 15.91
C VAL A 782 -12.16 -4.60 16.46
N GLU A 783 -12.10 -4.08 17.69
CA GLU A 783 -13.20 -3.30 18.28
C GLU A 783 -13.54 -2.04 17.46
N VAL A 784 -12.51 -1.33 16.95
CA VAL A 784 -12.70 -0.17 16.07
C VAL A 784 -13.34 -0.59 14.75
N PHE A 785 -12.89 -1.69 14.13
CA PHE A 785 -13.45 -2.16 12.86
C PHE A 785 -14.84 -2.78 12.99
N GLU A 786 -15.20 -3.32 14.15
CA GLU A 786 -16.54 -3.85 14.41
C GLU A 786 -17.59 -2.74 14.55
N ARG A 787 -17.22 -1.57 15.07
CA ARG A 787 -18.13 -0.43 15.21
C ARG A 787 -18.11 0.54 14.04
N MET A 788 -17.08 0.46 13.19
CA MET A 788 -16.91 1.34 12.03
C MET A 788 -18.09 1.15 11.06
N PRO A 789 -18.78 2.24 10.64
CA PRO A 789 -19.85 2.14 9.65
C PRO A 789 -19.36 1.50 8.34
N PRO A 790 -20.14 0.63 7.69
CA PRO A 790 -19.76 0.00 6.42
C PRO A 790 -19.59 1.06 5.32
N LEU A 791 -18.73 0.78 4.35
CA LEU A 791 -18.58 1.65 3.18
C LEU A 791 -19.74 1.39 2.20
N ARG A 792 -20.38 2.45 1.69
CA ARG A 792 -21.42 2.35 0.66
C ARG A 792 -20.91 3.01 -0.63
N THR A 793 -21.23 2.50 -1.81
CA THR A 793 -20.83 3.20 -3.06
C THR A 793 -21.83 4.30 -3.45
N ALA A 794 -23.01 4.34 -2.84
CA ALA A 794 -24.00 5.41 -2.98
C ALA A 794 -24.64 5.81 -1.64
N GLY A 795 -25.17 7.04 -1.59
CA GLY A 795 -26.09 7.46 -0.55
C GLY A 795 -25.47 7.69 0.84
N PHE A 796 -24.18 8.05 0.94
CA PHE A 796 -23.55 8.31 2.24
C PHE A 796 -24.29 9.37 3.06
N ALA A 797 -24.67 9.03 4.29
CA ALA A 797 -25.00 10.03 5.29
C ALA A 797 -23.70 10.71 5.76
N MET A 798 -23.68 12.05 5.80
CA MET A 798 -22.49 12.81 6.21
C MET A 798 -21.98 12.43 7.61
N ASP A 799 -22.87 12.00 8.50
CA ASP A 799 -22.51 11.57 9.86
C ASP A 799 -21.79 10.21 9.85
N GLU A 800 -22.15 9.28 8.95
CA GLU A 800 -21.46 8.00 8.80
C GLU A 800 -20.05 8.20 8.23
N ILE A 801 -19.87 9.11 7.26
CA ILE A 801 -18.54 9.49 6.74
C ILE A 801 -17.67 10.01 7.88
N LYS A 802 -18.19 10.94 8.68
CA LYS A 802 -17.44 11.53 9.81
C LYS A 802 -17.05 10.46 10.83
N GLN A 803 -17.98 9.58 11.21
CA GLN A 803 -17.71 8.50 12.14
C GLN A 803 -16.64 7.54 11.57
N ARG A 804 -16.74 7.19 10.30
CA ARG A 804 -15.76 6.32 9.62
C ARG A 804 -14.37 6.95 9.56
N GLU A 805 -14.27 8.25 9.27
CA GLU A 805 -13.00 8.97 9.33
C GLU A 805 -12.39 8.96 10.73
N GLN A 806 -13.21 9.16 11.78
CA GLN A 806 -12.77 9.11 13.17
C GLN A 806 -12.27 7.70 13.54
N ASP A 807 -13.02 6.66 13.19
CA ASP A 807 -12.64 5.27 13.45
C ASP A 807 -11.38 4.88 12.65
N ARG A 808 -11.23 5.34 11.40
CA ARG A 808 -10.02 5.13 10.59
C ARG A 808 -8.81 5.80 11.24
N SER A 809 -8.98 7.04 11.69
CA SER A 809 -7.95 7.79 12.42
C SER A 809 -7.55 7.09 13.72
N GLU A 810 -8.51 6.49 14.44
CA GLU A 810 -8.21 5.68 15.62
C GLU A 810 -7.49 4.37 15.27
N ALA A 811 -7.90 3.69 14.20
CA ALA A 811 -7.25 2.47 13.73
C ALA A 811 -5.78 2.72 13.33
N ASP A 812 -5.52 3.79 12.59
CA ASP A 812 -4.16 4.23 12.22
C ASP A 812 -3.30 4.48 13.46
N ARG A 813 -3.89 5.04 14.53
CA ARG A 813 -3.21 5.23 15.83
C ARG A 813 -2.78 3.91 16.45
N ILE A 814 -3.73 2.98 16.59
CA ILE A 814 -3.48 1.71 17.27
C ILE A 814 -2.45 0.90 16.49
N ARG A 815 -2.53 0.96 15.16
CA ARG A 815 -1.54 0.34 14.29
C ARG A 815 -0.15 0.97 14.45
N PHE A 816 -0.05 2.30 14.45
CA PHE A 816 1.22 2.98 14.73
C PHE A 816 1.82 2.53 16.07
N GLU A 817 1.03 2.49 17.15
CA GLU A 817 1.48 2.02 18.47
C GLU A 817 1.96 0.54 18.44
N ARG A 818 1.27 -0.31 17.69
CA ARG A 818 1.60 -1.74 17.53
C ARG A 818 2.88 -1.94 16.72
N ASP A 819 3.02 -1.22 15.61
CA ASP A 819 4.16 -1.31 14.70
C ASP A 819 5.41 -0.76 15.41
N ASP A 820 5.30 0.38 16.13
CA ASP A 820 6.35 0.94 17.00
C ASP A 820 6.80 -0.03 18.11
N TYR A 821 5.84 -0.68 18.77
CA TYR A 821 6.15 -1.69 19.79
C TYR A 821 6.87 -2.89 19.17
N SER A 822 6.43 -3.37 18.02
CA SER A 822 7.07 -4.50 17.32
C SER A 822 8.49 -4.17 16.87
N ASP A 823 8.74 -2.94 16.43
CA ASP A 823 10.08 -2.45 16.09
C ASP A 823 11.00 -2.42 17.33
N LYS A 824 10.50 -1.96 18.48
CA LYS A 824 11.24 -2.03 19.75
C LYS A 824 11.59 -3.46 20.14
N ILE A 825 10.67 -4.41 19.95
CA ILE A 825 10.92 -5.83 20.21
C ILE A 825 11.95 -6.41 19.23
N ARG A 826 11.92 -6.00 17.96
CA ARG A 826 12.93 -6.39 16.97
C ARG A 826 14.34 -6.03 17.42
N ASP A 827 14.53 -4.83 17.96
CA ASP A 827 15.84 -4.40 18.44
C ASP A 827 16.27 -5.07 19.74
N ARG A 828 15.32 -5.30 20.66
CA ARG A 828 15.58 -6.13 21.84
C ARG A 828 16.05 -7.53 21.42
N LEU A 829 15.36 -8.16 20.48
CA LEU A 829 15.74 -9.47 19.94
C LEU A 829 17.12 -9.43 19.27
N ARG A 830 17.42 -8.38 18.48
CA ARG A 830 18.75 -8.21 17.86
C ARG A 830 19.88 -8.13 18.89
N ASN A 831 19.62 -7.56 20.07
CA ASN A 831 20.59 -7.44 21.15
C ASN A 831 20.76 -8.73 21.97
N LEU A 832 19.77 -9.62 21.97
CA LEU A 832 19.83 -10.90 22.68
C LEU A 832 20.57 -11.99 21.89
N LEU A 833 20.56 -11.90 20.56
CA LEU A 833 21.10 -12.93 19.67
C LEU A 833 22.46 -12.51 19.08
N THR A 834 23.31 -13.48 18.75
CA THR A 834 24.52 -13.23 17.97
C THR A 834 24.21 -12.94 16.50
N PRO A 835 25.11 -12.30 15.73
CA PRO A 835 24.89 -12.07 14.29
C PRO A 835 24.61 -13.37 13.50
N GLU A 836 25.25 -14.48 13.87
CA GLU A 836 25.02 -15.79 13.26
C GLU A 836 23.61 -16.30 13.57
N GLN A 837 23.17 -16.19 14.83
CA GLN A 837 21.82 -16.58 15.25
C GLN A 837 20.74 -15.74 14.58
N VAL A 838 20.97 -14.44 14.43
CA VAL A 838 20.09 -13.53 13.67
C VAL A 838 19.95 -13.98 12.21
N THR A 839 21.05 -14.45 11.61
CA THR A 839 21.02 -14.95 10.23
C THR A 839 20.20 -16.25 10.12
N ILE A 840 20.32 -17.15 11.10
CA ILE A 840 19.59 -18.44 11.12
C ILE A 840 18.07 -18.23 11.17
N ILE A 841 17.58 -17.24 11.91
CA ILE A 841 16.13 -16.96 12.02
C ILE A 841 15.55 -16.17 10.83
N GLY A 842 16.32 -15.99 9.74
CA GLY A 842 15.89 -15.25 8.55
C GLY A 842 16.23 -13.76 8.56
N GLY A 843 16.98 -13.29 9.55
CA GLY A 843 17.39 -11.89 9.69
C GLY A 843 16.38 -11.01 10.43
N LEU A 844 16.84 -9.84 10.87
CA LEU A 844 16.02 -8.84 11.58
C LEU A 844 16.06 -7.50 10.83
N LYS A 845 15.79 -7.53 9.53
CA LYS A 845 15.75 -6.31 8.73
C LYS A 845 14.57 -5.43 9.17
N PRO A 846 14.75 -4.10 9.28
CA PRO A 846 13.62 -3.21 9.47
C PRO A 846 12.63 -3.39 8.32
N VAL A 847 11.34 -3.40 8.61
CA VAL A 847 10.30 -3.44 7.58
C VAL A 847 10.35 -2.10 6.84
N SER A 848 10.47 -2.12 5.51
CA SER A 848 10.33 -0.90 4.72
C SER A 848 8.85 -0.52 4.71
N SER A 849 8.54 0.73 5.05
CA SER A 849 7.18 1.25 5.20
C SER A 849 6.36 1.32 3.89
N ASN A 850 6.74 0.56 2.86
CA ASN A 850 6.25 0.77 1.51
C ASN A 850 4.94 0.08 1.18
N ASN A 851 4.50 -0.93 1.92
CA ASN A 851 3.25 -1.62 1.63
C ASN A 851 2.48 -1.80 2.92
N LEU A 852 1.38 -1.07 3.07
CA LEU A 852 0.16 -1.41 3.81
C LEU A 852 -0.46 -0.08 4.23
N GLU A 853 -1.18 0.56 3.32
CA GLU A 853 -2.37 1.25 3.80
C GLU A 853 -3.36 0.17 4.25
N TRP A 854 -4.30 0.49 5.15
CA TRP A 854 -5.52 -0.35 5.16
C TRP A 854 -6.01 -0.45 3.71
N PRO A 855 -6.54 -1.60 3.25
CA PRO A 855 -7.10 -1.69 1.90
C PRO A 855 -7.87 -0.39 1.63
N GLN A 856 -7.51 0.34 0.56
CA GLN A 856 -8.03 1.69 0.38
C GLN A 856 -9.56 1.58 0.20
N PHE A 857 -10.29 1.93 1.26
CA PHE A 857 -11.74 1.97 1.34
C PHE A 857 -12.25 3.38 1.10
#